data_AF-K9YZK0-F1
#
_entry.id   AF-K9YZK0-F1
#
_cell.length_a   1.000
_cell.length_b   1.000
_cell.length_c   1.000
_cell.angle_alpha   90.00
_cell.angle_beta   90.00
_cell.angle_gamma   90.00
#
_symmetry.space_group_name_H-M   'P 1'
#
loop_
_entity.id
_entity.type
_entity.pdbx_description
1 polymer ?
#
loop_
_entity_poly.entity_id
_entity_poly.type
_entity_poly.pdbx_seq_one_letter_code
_entity_poly.pdbx_strand_id
1 'polypeptide(L)'
;MKATNEIIIIGGGIIGLAIAIELKLRGIGVTILSRNYQQAATNAAAGMLAPRAEGLPQGEMLDLALASLALYPEWVAKLEQISGEDTDFNPCGIIAPVYQAPQKIEQDYHSVWLDKKNLQYYQPNLSEDIVGGWWYPEEGQVDPRRLGKMLLQVAQSLGVEIKEGVEAIAFSREHGKIKNVLTKSGIFSADIYILAGGAWSGKLNPLPVKPIKGEMLSLKMPLEMPLERVIFGDNTYLVPKQDGRLIVGATVEDKGWHEGNTAQGINELLNRAIKLYPPLADWQLLETWYGYRPCTPDEKPIFGYGDAQNLILATGHYRNGILLAPITAQLISNLVSDKITEPLIKPFTYQRFQENLSPSTSSIMNYPTPLNNGKLISTSTPDLSSDDDTLIIAGRKFNSRLMTGTGKYKTIPLMQQSVIASGCDIVTVAVRRVQSNAPGHEGLAEALDWKRIWMLPNTAGCTNAEEAIRVARLGREMAKLLGQEDNNFVKLEVIPDSKYLLPDPIGTLQAAEQLVKEGFAVLPYINADPLLCKRLEEVGCATVMPLGSPIGSGQGIKNLENIKIIIEQSNVPVVIDAGIGTPSEACLGMEIGADALLINSAIALAQNPVKMAKAMGLATQAGRMAYQAGRIPIKTHANASSPLTGVIK
;
A
#
# COMPACT_ATOMS: atom_id res chain seq x y z
N MET A 1 12.54 35.77 -10.90
CA MET A 1 13.27 34.58 -10.42
C MET A 1 12.40 33.93 -9.37
N LYS A 2 11.91 32.70 -9.59
CA LYS A 2 11.16 31.98 -8.55
C LYS A 2 12.14 31.66 -7.43
N ALA A 3 11.83 32.05 -6.20
CA ALA A 3 12.59 31.61 -5.02
C ALA A 3 12.57 30.08 -5.01
N THR A 4 13.70 29.47 -5.31
CA THR A 4 13.90 28.02 -5.18
C THR A 4 13.96 27.73 -3.69
N ASN A 5 12.94 27.06 -3.14
CA ASN A 5 12.99 26.59 -1.75
C ASN A 5 14.29 25.81 -1.56
N GLU A 6 15.11 26.21 -0.58
CA GLU A 6 16.34 25.50 -0.23
C GLU A 6 16.02 24.44 0.81
N ILE A 7 16.49 23.21 0.58
CA ILE A 7 16.31 22.07 1.48
C ILE A 7 17.66 21.61 2.00
N ILE A 8 17.76 21.45 3.32
CA ILE A 8 18.91 20.80 3.95
C ILE A 8 18.52 19.40 4.40
N ILE A 9 19.25 18.40 3.93
CA ILE A 9 19.14 17.01 4.39
C ILE A 9 20.30 16.73 5.35
N ILE A 10 19.98 16.26 6.56
CA ILE A 10 20.96 15.87 7.56
C ILE A 10 21.15 14.35 7.48
N GLY A 11 22.27 13.92 6.92
CA GLY A 11 22.64 12.52 6.73
C GLY A 11 22.87 12.15 5.27
N GLY A 12 24.10 11.74 4.93
CA GLY A 12 24.51 11.32 3.59
C GLY A 12 24.47 9.82 3.34
N GLY A 13 23.70 9.06 4.12
CA GLY A 13 23.46 7.63 3.84
C GLY A 13 22.50 7.42 2.67
N ILE A 14 22.23 6.15 2.34
CA ILE A 14 21.35 5.76 1.22
C ILE A 14 20.00 6.50 1.22
N ILE A 15 19.36 6.66 2.39
CA ILE A 15 18.06 7.33 2.52
C ILE A 15 18.17 8.81 2.14
N GLY A 16 19.15 9.52 2.71
CA GLY A 16 19.35 10.94 2.44
C GLY A 16 19.73 11.21 0.98
N LEU A 17 20.61 10.38 0.42
CA LEU A 17 21.00 10.47 -0.99
C LEU A 17 19.84 10.18 -1.94
N ALA A 18 19.05 9.13 -1.67
CA ALA A 18 17.90 8.78 -2.51
C ALA A 18 16.85 9.90 -2.50
N ILE A 19 16.54 10.48 -1.34
CA ILE A 19 15.65 11.64 -1.22
C ILE A 19 16.22 12.85 -1.99
N ALA A 20 17.52 13.13 -1.84
CA ALA A 20 18.15 14.27 -2.50
C ALA A 20 18.06 14.20 -4.03
N ILE A 21 18.31 13.03 -4.61
CA ILE A 21 18.22 12.80 -6.06
C ILE A 21 16.78 13.04 -6.52
N GLU A 22 15.79 12.46 -5.84
CA GLU A 22 14.39 12.58 -6.24
C GLU A 22 13.88 14.03 -6.15
N LEU A 23 14.26 14.77 -5.11
CA LEU A 23 14.00 16.22 -5.01
C LEU A 23 14.71 17.03 -6.10
N LYS A 24 15.97 16.70 -6.40
CA LYS A 24 16.76 17.42 -7.41
C LYS A 24 16.19 17.22 -8.82
N LEU A 25 15.71 16.02 -9.13
CA LEU A 25 15.01 15.73 -10.39
C LEU A 25 13.70 16.51 -10.55
N ARG A 26 13.11 16.98 -9.44
CA ARG A 26 11.94 17.88 -9.43
C ARG A 26 12.33 19.37 -9.48
N GLY A 27 13.61 19.68 -9.65
CA GLY A 27 14.12 21.04 -9.76
C GLY A 27 14.29 21.77 -8.43
N ILE A 28 14.32 21.07 -7.29
CA ILE A 28 14.46 21.66 -5.96
C ILE A 28 15.95 21.76 -5.58
N GLY A 29 16.34 22.86 -4.93
CA GLY A 29 17.69 23.04 -4.39
C GLY A 29 17.91 22.20 -3.13
N VAL A 30 18.94 21.36 -3.13
CA VAL A 30 19.23 20.43 -2.03
C VAL A 30 20.70 20.52 -1.63
N THR A 31 20.94 20.67 -0.33
CA THR A 31 22.25 20.53 0.31
C THR A 31 22.20 19.37 1.32
N ILE A 32 23.15 18.45 1.25
CA ILE A 32 23.32 17.37 2.23
C ILE A 32 24.43 17.75 3.20
N LEU A 33 24.15 17.71 4.49
CA LEU A 33 25.14 17.77 5.55
C LEU A 33 25.47 16.35 6.01
N SER A 34 26.72 15.93 5.84
CA SER A 34 27.18 14.60 6.18
C SER A 34 28.42 14.69 7.06
N ARG A 35 28.38 14.07 8.24
CA ARG A 35 29.54 14.02 9.14
C ARG A 35 30.64 13.11 8.57
N ASN A 36 30.26 11.91 8.18
CA ASN A 36 31.17 10.88 7.68
C ASN A 36 30.37 9.80 6.94
N TYR A 37 30.48 9.78 5.61
CA TYR A 37 29.84 8.79 4.74
C TYR A 37 30.27 7.36 5.08
N GLN A 38 31.53 7.12 5.45
CA GLN A 38 32.05 5.78 5.75
C GLN A 38 31.35 5.15 6.97
N GLN A 39 30.84 5.97 7.89
CA GLN A 39 30.09 5.51 9.07
C GLN A 39 28.61 5.23 8.79
N ALA A 40 28.11 5.50 7.57
CA ALA A 40 26.73 5.22 7.22
C ALA A 40 26.45 3.70 7.27
N ALA A 41 25.30 3.32 7.83
CA ALA A 41 24.85 1.92 7.87
C ALA A 41 24.78 1.28 6.46
N THR A 42 24.64 2.10 5.41
CA THR A 42 24.71 1.70 4.01
C THR A 42 25.96 0.87 3.70
N ASN A 43 27.14 1.29 4.17
CA ASN A 43 28.40 0.59 3.86
C ASN A 43 28.57 -0.73 4.64
N ALA A 44 27.77 -0.92 5.69
CA ALA A 44 27.78 -2.11 6.52
C ALA A 44 26.74 -3.16 6.10
N ALA A 45 25.71 -2.77 5.35
CA ALA A 45 24.60 -3.64 4.98
C ALA A 45 25.01 -4.74 4.00
N ALA A 46 24.25 -5.84 3.99
CA ALA A 46 24.42 -6.93 3.04
C ALA A 46 23.69 -6.68 1.70
N GLY A 47 22.61 -5.90 1.73
CA GLY A 47 21.84 -5.53 0.54
C GLY A 47 20.79 -6.54 0.11
N MET A 48 20.27 -7.34 1.05
CA MET A 48 19.12 -8.20 0.78
C MET A 48 17.84 -7.37 0.55
N LEU A 49 17.03 -7.81 -0.40
CA LEU A 49 15.73 -7.25 -0.75
C LEU A 49 14.67 -8.31 -0.45
N ALA A 50 14.43 -8.54 0.83
CA ALA A 50 13.94 -9.81 1.35
C ALA A 50 12.72 -9.71 2.31
N PRO A 51 11.64 -9.01 1.95
CA PRO A 51 10.53 -8.77 2.88
C PRO A 51 9.90 -10.06 3.45
N ARG A 52 9.69 -11.08 2.63
CA ARG A 52 9.08 -12.36 2.99
C ARG A 52 10.10 -13.36 3.51
N ALA A 53 11.29 -13.47 2.89
CA ALA A 53 12.31 -14.39 3.38
C ALA A 53 12.78 -14.04 4.81
N GLU A 54 12.79 -12.75 5.17
CA GLU A 54 13.08 -12.31 6.55
C GLU A 54 11.89 -12.45 7.50
N GLY A 55 10.73 -12.92 7.02
CA GLY A 55 9.56 -13.20 7.85
C GLY A 55 8.85 -11.95 8.38
N LEU A 56 8.84 -10.84 7.62
CA LEU A 56 8.05 -9.67 8.03
C LEU A 56 6.57 -10.08 8.19
N PRO A 57 5.94 -9.77 9.33
CA PRO A 57 4.57 -10.16 9.58
C PRO A 57 3.62 -9.40 8.65
N GLN A 58 2.48 -10.03 8.32
CA GLN A 58 1.40 -9.36 7.61
C GLN A 58 1.00 -8.06 8.33
N GLY A 59 0.91 -6.96 7.58
CA GLY A 59 0.64 -5.63 8.10
C GLY A 59 1.47 -4.56 7.42
N GLU A 60 1.50 -3.37 8.01
CA GLU A 60 1.92 -2.15 7.28
C GLU A 60 3.40 -2.18 6.89
N MET A 61 4.24 -2.84 7.68
CA MET A 61 5.68 -2.97 7.40
C MET A 61 5.96 -3.88 6.21
N LEU A 62 5.23 -5.00 6.08
CA LEU A 62 5.33 -5.87 4.92
C LEU A 62 4.80 -5.15 3.67
N ASP A 63 3.68 -4.44 3.77
CA ASP A 63 3.10 -3.68 2.66
C ASP A 63 4.08 -2.60 2.15
N LEU A 64 4.70 -1.84 3.06
CA LEU A 64 5.73 -0.84 2.72
C LEU A 64 6.94 -1.49 2.03
N ALA A 65 7.39 -2.64 2.54
CA ALA A 65 8.55 -3.33 2.02
C ALA A 65 8.30 -3.95 0.63
N LEU A 66 7.12 -4.54 0.40
CA LEU A 66 6.70 -5.06 -0.91
C LEU A 66 6.50 -3.93 -1.93
N ALA A 67 5.91 -2.80 -1.52
CA ALA A 67 5.80 -1.62 -2.37
C ALA A 67 7.20 -1.11 -2.80
N SER A 68 8.15 -1.08 -1.88
CA SER A 68 9.53 -0.69 -2.18
C SER A 68 10.25 -1.68 -3.09
N LEU A 69 10.06 -2.99 -2.87
CA LEU A 69 10.63 -4.04 -3.72
C LEU A 69 10.14 -3.91 -5.17
N ALA A 70 8.86 -3.59 -5.36
CA ALA A 70 8.30 -3.38 -6.70
C ALA A 70 8.91 -2.18 -7.45
N LEU A 71 9.41 -1.17 -6.72
CA LEU A 71 10.07 0.01 -7.32
C LEU A 71 11.53 -0.25 -7.71
N TYR A 72 12.17 -1.28 -7.15
CA TYR A 72 13.61 -1.49 -7.29
C TYR A 72 14.11 -1.59 -8.73
N PRO A 73 13.48 -2.38 -9.63
CA PRO A 73 13.96 -2.54 -11.00
C PRO A 73 14.02 -1.21 -11.77
N GLU A 74 12.96 -0.41 -11.70
CA GLU A 74 12.90 0.90 -12.36
C GLU A 74 13.83 1.92 -11.70
N TRP A 75 13.89 1.91 -10.36
CA TRP A 75 14.74 2.82 -9.61
C TRP A 75 16.23 2.62 -9.91
N VAL A 76 16.68 1.36 -9.95
CA VAL A 76 18.05 1.00 -10.31
C VAL A 76 18.33 1.37 -11.77
N ALA A 77 17.48 0.98 -12.71
CA ALA A 77 17.67 1.29 -14.13
C ALA A 77 17.84 2.81 -14.38
N LYS A 78 17.06 3.64 -13.66
CA LYS A 78 17.18 5.09 -13.71
C LYS A 78 18.54 5.59 -13.20
N LEU A 79 19.06 5.03 -12.10
CA LEU A 79 20.36 5.41 -11.55
C LEU A 79 21.53 4.98 -12.44
N GLU A 80 21.44 3.77 -13.00
CA GLU A 80 22.43 3.22 -13.93
C GLU A 80 22.45 4.01 -15.24
N GLN A 81 21.28 4.43 -15.74
CA GLN A 81 21.18 5.30 -16.91
C GLN A 81 21.86 6.67 -16.69
N ILE A 82 21.74 7.24 -15.49
CA ILE A 82 22.34 8.54 -15.16
C ILE A 82 23.86 8.41 -14.93
N SER A 83 24.29 7.36 -14.24
CA SER A 83 25.70 7.18 -13.84
C SER A 83 26.58 6.50 -14.90
N GLY A 84 26.00 5.62 -15.72
CA GLY A 84 26.73 4.72 -16.61
C GLY A 84 27.47 3.58 -15.88
N GLU A 85 27.26 3.39 -14.58
CA GLU A 85 27.80 2.27 -13.78
C GLU A 85 26.66 1.28 -13.41
N ASP A 86 26.99 0.07 -12.94
CA ASP A 86 26.04 -0.97 -12.49
C ASP A 86 25.98 -1.03 -10.94
N THR A 87 24.78 -1.28 -10.41
CA THR A 87 24.52 -1.33 -8.96
C THR A 87 24.75 -2.70 -8.32
N ASP A 88 25.01 -3.73 -9.12
CA ASP A 88 24.93 -5.15 -8.77
C ASP A 88 23.55 -5.52 -8.22
N PHE A 89 22.48 -4.96 -8.78
CA PHE A 89 21.11 -5.39 -8.51
C PHE A 89 20.85 -6.74 -9.20
N ASN A 90 20.46 -7.74 -8.42
CA ASN A 90 20.23 -9.10 -8.89
C ASN A 90 18.92 -9.65 -8.29
N PRO A 91 17.84 -9.81 -9.07
CA PRO A 91 16.61 -10.48 -8.67
C PRO A 91 16.79 -12.01 -8.70
N CYS A 92 17.77 -12.51 -7.96
CA CYS A 92 18.21 -13.91 -7.98
C CYS A 92 17.35 -14.86 -7.13
N GLY A 93 16.29 -14.35 -6.50
CA GLY A 93 15.50 -15.07 -5.51
C GLY A 93 16.28 -15.37 -4.22
N ILE A 94 15.55 -15.86 -3.23
CA ILE A 94 16.11 -16.20 -1.90
C ILE A 94 15.66 -17.59 -1.49
N ILE A 95 16.63 -18.41 -1.07
CA ILE A 95 16.37 -19.71 -0.43
C ILE A 95 16.48 -19.54 1.08
N ALA A 96 15.48 -20.02 1.81
CA ALA A 96 15.50 -20.09 3.27
C ALA A 96 15.48 -21.56 3.75
N PRO A 97 16.65 -22.20 3.94
CA PRO A 97 16.72 -23.59 4.38
C PRO A 97 16.25 -23.76 5.82
N VAL A 98 15.66 -24.92 6.13
CA VAL A 98 15.19 -25.27 7.47
C VAL A 98 15.70 -26.63 7.93
N TYR A 99 15.90 -26.76 9.24
CA TYR A 99 16.34 -27.99 9.90
C TYR A 99 15.16 -28.86 10.38
N GLN A 100 13.94 -28.35 10.29
CA GLN A 100 12.70 -29.05 10.66
C GLN A 100 11.65 -28.79 9.59
N ALA A 101 10.95 -29.85 9.17
CA ALA A 101 9.92 -29.74 8.15
C ALA A 101 8.71 -28.98 8.72
N PRO A 102 8.07 -28.11 7.93
CA PRO A 102 6.87 -27.41 8.37
C PRO A 102 5.74 -28.43 8.58
N GLN A 103 4.97 -28.25 9.66
CA GLN A 103 3.82 -29.12 9.96
C GLN A 103 2.71 -29.01 8.90
N LYS A 104 2.62 -27.85 8.25
CA LYS A 104 1.72 -27.57 7.13
C LYS A 104 2.47 -26.80 6.06
N ILE A 105 2.32 -27.25 4.83
CA ILE A 105 2.78 -26.53 3.65
C ILE A 105 1.54 -25.84 3.08
N GLU A 106 1.36 -24.57 3.42
CA GLU A 106 0.36 -23.74 2.74
C GLU A 106 0.96 -23.31 1.41
N GLN A 107 0.26 -23.60 0.30
CA GLN A 107 0.67 -23.09 -1.00
C GLN A 107 0.36 -21.59 -1.05
N ASP A 108 1.41 -20.79 -0.94
CA ASP A 108 1.41 -19.36 -1.21
C ASP A 108 1.95 -19.14 -2.64
N TYR A 109 1.35 -18.22 -3.39
CA TYR A 109 1.82 -17.90 -4.75
C TYR A 109 3.21 -17.24 -4.74
N HIS A 110 3.62 -16.67 -3.61
CA HIS A 110 4.87 -15.92 -3.48
C HIS A 110 6.01 -16.69 -2.81
N SER A 111 5.75 -17.89 -2.28
CA SER A 111 6.76 -18.73 -1.66
C SER A 111 6.52 -20.21 -1.96
N VAL A 112 7.58 -20.91 -2.39
CA VAL A 112 7.50 -22.32 -2.81
C VAL A 112 8.28 -23.17 -1.82
N TRP A 113 7.62 -24.17 -1.24
CA TRP A 113 8.32 -25.17 -0.44
C TRP A 113 9.11 -26.13 -1.34
N LEU A 114 10.40 -26.29 -1.04
CA LEU A 114 11.29 -27.26 -1.65
C LEU A 114 11.66 -28.32 -0.61
N ASP A 115 11.34 -29.59 -0.88
CA ASP A 115 11.87 -30.70 -0.08
C ASP A 115 13.40 -30.81 -0.25
N LYS A 116 14.07 -31.60 0.60
CA LYS A 116 15.53 -31.77 0.57
C LYS A 116 16.07 -32.07 -0.84
N LYS A 117 15.41 -32.96 -1.59
CA LYS A 117 15.86 -33.37 -2.93
C LYS A 117 15.79 -32.21 -3.93
N ASN A 118 14.66 -31.52 -4.00
CA ASN A 118 14.50 -30.37 -4.88
C ASN A 118 15.41 -29.21 -4.45
N LEU A 119 15.52 -28.97 -3.14
CA LEU A 119 16.40 -27.95 -2.61
C LEU A 119 17.86 -28.21 -2.99
N GLN A 120 18.36 -29.44 -2.89
CA GLN A 120 19.73 -29.79 -3.32
C GLN A 120 19.94 -29.66 -4.83
N TYR A 121 18.89 -29.89 -5.63
CA TYR A 121 18.95 -29.64 -7.08
C TYR A 121 19.12 -28.15 -7.39
N TYR A 122 18.36 -27.29 -6.69
CA TYR A 122 18.46 -25.84 -6.86
C TYR A 122 19.74 -25.28 -6.26
N GLN A 123 20.13 -25.71 -5.06
CA GLN A 123 21.29 -25.23 -4.33
C GLN A 123 22.08 -26.42 -3.76
N PRO A 124 23.09 -26.92 -4.49
CA PRO A 124 23.94 -28.00 -4.00
C PRO A 124 24.78 -27.54 -2.82
N ASN A 125 25.34 -28.51 -2.08
CA ASN A 125 26.29 -28.32 -0.98
C ASN A 125 25.77 -27.59 0.27
N LEU A 126 24.45 -27.44 0.40
CA LEU A 126 23.82 -27.15 1.69
C LEU A 126 24.10 -28.29 2.68
N SER A 127 24.13 -27.97 3.97
CA SER A 127 24.32 -28.96 5.04
C SER A 127 23.34 -30.13 4.97
N GLU A 128 23.83 -31.32 5.32
CA GLU A 128 23.03 -32.55 5.35
C GLU A 128 21.91 -32.52 6.41
N ASP A 129 22.04 -31.67 7.43
CA ASP A 129 21.04 -31.47 8.48
C ASP A 129 19.79 -30.72 7.98
N ILE A 130 19.86 -30.11 6.79
CA ILE A 130 18.73 -29.40 6.18
C ILE A 130 17.74 -30.40 5.59
N VAL A 131 16.46 -30.24 5.94
CA VAL A 131 15.38 -31.15 5.54
C VAL A 131 14.52 -30.60 4.40
N GLY A 132 14.70 -29.32 4.06
CA GLY A 132 13.98 -28.60 3.01
C GLY A 132 14.18 -27.10 3.17
N GLY A 133 13.43 -26.30 2.43
CA GLY A 133 13.53 -24.85 2.50
C GLY A 133 12.47 -24.13 1.68
N TRP A 134 12.26 -22.86 1.99
CA TRP A 134 11.36 -21.99 1.25
C TRP A 134 12.12 -21.25 0.15
N TRP A 135 11.50 -21.14 -1.02
CA TRP A 135 12.00 -20.41 -2.17
C TRP A 135 11.15 -19.18 -2.45
N TYR A 136 11.78 -18.00 -2.49
CA TYR A 136 11.15 -16.71 -2.73
C TYR A 136 11.68 -16.13 -4.05
N PRO A 137 11.04 -16.42 -5.20
CA PRO A 137 11.58 -16.05 -6.52
C PRO A 137 11.52 -14.54 -6.84
N GLU A 138 10.63 -13.80 -6.18
CA GLU A 138 10.42 -12.36 -6.44
C GLU A 138 11.43 -11.47 -5.69
N GLU A 139 12.23 -12.04 -4.80
CA GLU A 139 13.16 -11.34 -3.92
C GLU A 139 14.59 -11.38 -4.49
N GLY A 140 15.52 -10.65 -3.88
CA GLY A 140 16.87 -10.60 -4.42
C GLY A 140 17.84 -9.79 -3.58
N GLN A 141 18.80 -9.18 -4.26
CA GLN A 141 19.86 -8.43 -3.61
C GLN A 141 20.38 -7.27 -4.47
N VAL A 142 21.10 -6.35 -3.83
CA VAL A 142 21.92 -5.31 -4.47
C VAL A 142 23.23 -5.17 -3.70
N ASP A 143 24.33 -4.69 -4.29
CA ASP A 143 25.53 -4.29 -3.52
C ASP A 143 25.34 -2.89 -2.89
N PRO A 144 25.20 -2.77 -1.56
CA PRO A 144 24.96 -1.47 -0.92
C PRO A 144 26.13 -0.50 -1.05
N ARG A 145 27.36 -0.99 -1.18
CA ARG A 145 28.56 -0.14 -1.34
C ARG A 145 28.61 0.43 -2.75
N ARG A 146 28.30 -0.38 -3.78
CA ARG A 146 28.18 0.09 -5.17
C ARG A 146 27.01 1.06 -5.32
N LEU A 147 25.83 0.67 -4.83
CA LEU A 147 24.62 1.51 -4.87
C LEU A 147 24.83 2.83 -4.13
N GLY A 148 25.43 2.82 -2.93
CA GLY A 148 25.72 4.03 -2.18
C GLY A 148 26.69 4.97 -2.91
N LYS A 149 27.77 4.43 -3.49
CA LYS A 149 28.72 5.19 -4.31
C LYS A 149 28.02 5.79 -5.55
N MET A 150 27.19 5.00 -6.23
CA MET A 150 26.43 5.48 -7.39
C MET A 150 25.48 6.60 -7.02
N LEU A 151 24.72 6.46 -5.93
CA LEU A 151 23.84 7.52 -5.44
C LEU A 151 24.61 8.81 -5.12
N LEU A 152 25.81 8.70 -4.54
CA LEU A 152 26.67 9.84 -4.30
C LEU A 152 27.08 10.53 -5.61
N GLN A 153 27.54 9.76 -6.61
CA GLN A 153 27.92 10.26 -7.93
C GLN A 153 26.74 10.90 -8.66
N VAL A 154 25.58 10.23 -8.68
CA VAL A 154 24.35 10.73 -9.31
C VAL A 154 23.90 12.02 -8.66
N ALA A 155 23.84 12.09 -7.31
CA ALA A 155 23.48 13.31 -6.60
C ALA A 155 24.39 14.49 -6.99
N GLN A 156 25.72 14.27 -7.04
CA GLN A 156 26.68 15.29 -7.46
C GLN A 156 26.47 15.72 -8.92
N SER A 157 26.27 14.76 -9.83
CA SER A 157 26.05 15.04 -11.27
C SER A 157 24.78 15.86 -11.53
N LEU A 158 23.75 15.68 -10.70
CA LEU A 158 22.51 16.44 -10.75
C LEU A 158 22.65 17.82 -10.09
N GLY A 159 23.77 18.12 -9.42
CA GLY A 159 24.04 19.39 -8.74
C GLY A 159 23.45 19.48 -7.32
N VAL A 160 23.32 18.35 -6.62
CA VAL A 160 23.12 18.35 -5.15
C VAL A 160 24.43 18.78 -4.50
N GLU A 161 24.35 19.75 -3.58
CA GLU A 161 25.53 20.19 -2.84
C GLU A 161 25.78 19.25 -1.65
N ILE A 162 26.95 18.62 -1.59
CA ILE A 162 27.28 17.68 -0.51
C ILE A 162 28.39 18.26 0.35
N LYS A 163 28.07 18.55 1.60
CA LYS A 163 29.00 19.04 2.63
C LYS A 163 29.43 17.87 3.52
N GLU A 164 30.42 17.12 3.03
CA GLU A 164 31.07 16.04 3.79
C GLU A 164 31.98 16.61 4.89
N GLY A 165 32.08 15.91 6.03
CA GLY A 165 32.81 16.38 7.22
C GLY A 165 32.04 17.39 8.08
N VAL A 166 30.80 17.74 7.73
CA VAL A 166 29.97 18.71 8.44
C VAL A 166 29.01 17.99 9.38
N GLU A 167 29.33 18.00 10.68
CA GLU A 167 28.48 17.44 11.73
C GLU A 167 27.43 18.46 12.19
N ALA A 168 26.14 18.11 12.01
CA ALA A 168 25.03 18.81 12.63
C ALA A 168 25.02 18.52 14.15
N ILE A 169 25.06 19.58 14.96
CA ILE A 169 25.13 19.51 16.42
C ILE A 169 23.74 19.74 17.03
N ALA A 170 23.03 20.77 16.56
CA ALA A 170 21.74 21.16 17.11
C ALA A 170 20.89 21.91 16.07
N PHE A 171 19.57 21.87 16.25
CA PHE A 171 18.65 22.78 15.57
C PHE A 171 18.43 24.04 16.41
N SER A 172 18.67 25.22 15.84
CA SER A 172 18.16 26.47 16.41
C SER A 172 16.71 26.64 16.02
N ARG A 173 15.84 26.90 17.00
CA ARG A 173 14.40 26.98 16.79
C ARG A 173 13.87 28.36 17.15
N GLU A 174 12.94 28.86 16.35
CA GLU A 174 12.27 30.13 16.54
C GLU A 174 10.81 29.99 16.12
N HIS A 175 9.86 30.39 16.97
CA HIS A 175 8.42 30.35 16.69
C HIS A 175 7.90 29.00 16.14
N GLY A 176 8.38 27.87 16.68
CA GLY A 176 7.94 26.53 16.27
C GLY A 176 8.52 26.03 14.93
N LYS A 177 9.49 26.76 14.36
CA LYS A 177 10.25 26.37 13.16
C LYS A 177 11.73 26.22 13.50
N ILE A 178 12.43 25.39 12.72
CA ILE A 178 13.89 25.41 12.70
C ILE A 178 14.32 26.62 11.89
N LYS A 179 15.12 27.49 12.51
CA LYS A 179 15.74 28.64 11.86
C LYS A 179 17.00 28.24 11.11
N ASN A 180 17.85 27.44 11.75
CA ASN A 180 19.10 26.95 11.18
C ASN A 180 19.61 25.68 11.89
N VAL A 181 20.54 24.99 11.23
CA VAL A 181 21.35 23.91 11.80
C VAL A 181 22.67 24.49 12.25
N LEU A 182 23.00 24.28 13.53
CA LEU A 182 24.31 24.58 14.08
C LEU A 182 25.24 23.41 13.79
N THR A 183 26.40 23.68 13.19
CA THR A 183 27.40 22.67 12.86
C THR A 183 28.78 23.07 13.38
N LYS A 184 29.74 22.14 13.36
CA LYS A 184 31.15 22.45 13.66
C LYS A 184 31.79 23.41 12.65
N SER A 185 31.18 23.57 11.47
CA SER A 185 31.71 24.35 10.35
C SER A 185 30.94 25.65 10.11
N GLY A 186 30.05 26.03 11.03
CA GLY A 186 29.22 27.23 10.92
C GLY A 186 27.71 26.93 10.95
N ILE A 187 26.93 27.91 10.52
CA ILE A 187 25.46 27.88 10.56
C ILE A 187 24.93 27.67 9.14
N PHE A 188 23.99 26.74 8.98
CA PHE A 188 23.34 26.47 7.70
C PHE A 188 21.83 26.70 7.82
N SER A 189 21.24 27.44 6.89
CA SER A 189 19.82 27.78 6.89
C SER A 189 19.15 27.25 5.62
N ALA A 190 17.89 26.85 5.76
CA ALA A 190 17.03 26.35 4.70
C ALA A 190 15.56 26.57 5.08
N ASP A 191 14.67 26.47 4.09
CA ASP A 191 13.23 26.55 4.32
C ASP A 191 12.71 25.26 4.96
N ILE A 192 13.24 24.11 4.53
CA ILE A 192 12.86 22.76 4.98
C ILE A 192 14.11 21.98 5.38
N TYR A 193 14.00 21.23 6.47
CA TYR A 193 15.04 20.33 6.96
C TYR A 193 14.53 18.89 6.93
N ILE A 194 15.33 17.97 6.40
CA ILE A 194 15.02 16.53 6.40
C ILE A 194 16.05 15.80 7.27
N LEU A 195 15.60 15.16 8.34
CA LEU A 195 16.45 14.37 9.22
C LEU A 195 16.51 12.91 8.75
N ALA A 196 17.60 12.56 8.08
CA ALA A 196 17.95 11.23 7.58
C ALA A 196 19.24 10.68 8.23
N GLY A 197 19.48 11.04 9.50
CA GLY A 197 20.73 10.80 10.22
C GLY A 197 20.94 9.37 10.72
N GLY A 198 20.12 8.40 10.28
CA GLY A 198 20.18 7.01 10.74
C GLY A 198 20.19 6.89 12.26
N ALA A 199 21.08 6.07 12.83
CA ALA A 199 21.12 5.79 14.26
C ALA A 199 21.51 7.02 15.10
N TRP A 200 22.06 8.06 14.47
CA TRP A 200 22.42 9.32 15.12
C TRP A 200 21.27 10.32 15.16
N SER A 201 20.13 10.04 14.53
CA SER A 201 18.99 10.97 14.48
C SER A 201 18.50 11.37 15.87
N GLY A 202 18.52 10.42 16.83
CA GLY A 202 18.17 10.64 18.24
C GLY A 202 19.08 11.64 18.98
N LYS A 203 20.31 11.87 18.49
CA LYS A 203 21.23 12.87 19.07
C LYS A 203 20.88 14.30 18.68
N LEU A 204 20.22 14.49 17.52
CA LEU A 204 19.88 15.82 17.00
C LEU A 204 18.42 16.21 17.27
N ASN A 205 17.53 15.22 17.36
CA ASN A 205 16.12 15.37 17.68
C ASN A 205 15.70 14.23 18.62
N PRO A 206 14.85 14.44 19.65
CA PRO A 206 14.49 13.42 20.66
C PRO A 206 13.58 12.32 20.09
N LEU A 207 14.11 11.56 19.13
CA LEU A 207 13.47 10.43 18.49
C LEU A 207 13.87 9.14 19.23
N PRO A 208 12.95 8.18 19.39
CA PRO A 208 13.26 6.88 19.97
C PRO A 208 14.00 6.01 18.95
N VAL A 209 15.19 6.43 18.52
CA VAL A 209 16.05 5.69 17.59
C VAL A 209 17.36 5.39 18.30
N LYS A 210 17.69 4.11 18.44
CA LYS A 210 18.94 3.64 19.04
C LYS A 210 19.81 2.86 18.03
N PRO A 211 21.14 2.84 18.22
CA PRO A 211 22.02 2.01 17.42
C PRO A 211 21.89 0.53 17.84
N ILE A 212 21.66 -0.36 16.89
CA ILE A 212 21.86 -1.80 17.05
C ILE A 212 23.06 -2.20 16.21
N LYS A 213 24.12 -2.66 16.88
CA LYS A 213 25.36 -3.05 16.21
C LYS A 213 25.15 -4.37 15.48
N GLY A 214 25.75 -4.47 14.30
CA GLY A 214 25.91 -5.73 13.58
C GLY A 214 27.31 -5.86 13.02
N GLU A 215 27.95 -6.96 13.38
CA GLU A 215 29.21 -7.41 12.81
C GLU A 215 28.94 -8.26 11.56
N MET A 216 29.88 -8.19 10.62
CA MET A 216 29.80 -8.75 9.29
C MET A 216 31.18 -9.23 8.84
N LEU A 217 31.21 -10.15 7.89
CA LEU A 217 32.43 -10.53 7.19
C LEU A 217 32.16 -10.83 5.73
N SER A 218 33.22 -10.91 4.92
CA SER A 218 33.12 -11.41 3.56
C SER A 218 34.18 -12.46 3.26
N LEU A 219 33.79 -13.41 2.43
CA LEU A 219 34.63 -14.50 1.94
C LEU A 219 34.83 -14.33 0.43
N LYS A 220 35.91 -14.89 -0.09
CA LYS A 220 36.12 -15.01 -1.54
C LYS A 220 35.45 -16.28 -2.06
N MET A 221 34.48 -16.12 -2.96
CA MET A 221 33.86 -17.25 -3.65
C MET A 221 34.86 -17.88 -4.64
N PRO A 222 35.03 -19.21 -4.64
CA PRO A 222 35.73 -19.93 -5.70
C PRO A 222 34.99 -19.80 -7.03
N LEU A 223 35.75 -19.66 -8.12
CA LEU A 223 35.17 -19.54 -9.47
C LEU A 223 34.48 -20.83 -9.93
N GLU A 224 34.93 -21.97 -9.41
CA GLU A 224 34.39 -23.29 -9.75
C GLU A 224 33.09 -23.63 -9.00
N MET A 225 32.77 -22.89 -7.94
CA MET A 225 31.60 -23.13 -7.08
C MET A 225 30.94 -21.82 -6.60
N PRO A 226 30.45 -20.97 -7.53
CA PRO A 226 29.79 -19.73 -7.14
C PRO A 226 28.42 -20.00 -6.53
N LEU A 227 28.08 -19.23 -5.48
CA LEU A 227 26.68 -19.10 -5.06
C LEU A 227 25.99 -18.10 -5.98
N GLU A 228 24.87 -18.48 -6.57
CA GLU A 228 24.13 -17.64 -7.52
C GLU A 228 22.99 -16.85 -6.88
N ARG A 229 22.60 -17.22 -5.65
CA ARG A 229 21.44 -16.66 -4.95
C ARG A 229 21.67 -16.51 -3.47
N VAL A 230 20.82 -15.72 -2.83
CA VAL A 230 20.89 -15.50 -1.39
C VAL A 230 20.42 -16.74 -0.64
N ILE A 231 21.15 -17.12 0.40
CA ILE A 231 20.75 -18.16 1.34
C ILE A 231 20.48 -17.49 2.69
N PHE A 232 19.24 -17.54 3.16
CA PHE A 232 18.80 -17.00 4.44
C PHE A 232 18.59 -18.12 5.44
N GLY A 233 19.56 -18.34 6.33
CA GLY A 233 19.52 -19.39 7.33
C GLY A 233 19.13 -18.89 8.73
N ASP A 234 19.09 -19.83 9.68
CA ASP A 234 18.82 -19.50 11.08
C ASP A 234 19.94 -18.62 11.66
N ASN A 235 19.61 -17.37 11.97
CA ASN A 235 20.52 -16.36 12.53
C ASN A 235 21.79 -16.08 11.68
N THR A 236 21.73 -16.34 10.37
CA THR A 236 22.79 -15.99 9.42
C THR A 236 22.26 -15.89 7.98
N TYR A 237 22.96 -15.18 7.11
CA TYR A 237 22.67 -15.14 5.69
C TYR A 237 23.96 -15.05 4.87
N LEU A 238 23.88 -15.57 3.64
CA LEU A 238 24.96 -15.63 2.67
C LEU A 238 24.49 -14.90 1.40
N VAL A 239 25.12 -13.77 1.08
CA VAL A 239 24.72 -12.90 -0.03
C VAL A 239 25.85 -12.81 -1.05
N PRO A 240 25.76 -13.52 -2.19
CA PRO A 240 26.79 -13.47 -3.22
C PRO A 240 26.76 -12.14 -3.96
N LYS A 241 27.95 -11.63 -4.33
CA LYS A 241 28.16 -10.43 -5.15
C LYS A 241 28.86 -10.79 -6.46
N GLN A 242 28.59 -10.01 -7.51
CA GLN A 242 29.16 -10.26 -8.83
C GLN A 242 30.69 -10.13 -8.89
N ASP A 243 31.31 -9.40 -7.95
CA ASP A 243 32.77 -9.30 -7.85
C ASP A 243 33.45 -10.49 -7.16
N GLY A 244 32.70 -11.55 -6.86
CA GLY A 244 33.20 -12.77 -6.25
C GLY A 244 33.27 -12.71 -4.72
N ARG A 245 32.76 -11.66 -4.08
CA ARG A 245 32.58 -11.65 -2.62
C ARG A 245 31.31 -12.41 -2.22
N LEU A 246 31.38 -13.17 -1.13
CA LEU A 246 30.22 -13.64 -0.39
C LEU A 246 30.13 -12.85 0.90
N ILE A 247 29.05 -12.10 1.09
CA ILE A 247 28.80 -11.38 2.34
C ILE A 247 28.12 -12.32 3.33
N VAL A 248 28.66 -12.40 4.55
CA VAL A 248 28.12 -13.19 5.65
C VAL A 248 27.72 -12.23 6.76
N GLY A 249 26.46 -12.33 7.18
CA GLY A 249 25.94 -11.53 8.28
C GLY A 249 24.84 -12.25 9.05
N ALA A 250 24.37 -11.72 10.17
CA ALA A 250 25.03 -10.69 10.96
C ALA A 250 24.79 -10.93 12.45
N THR A 251 25.65 -10.36 13.31
CA THR A 251 25.29 -10.22 14.73
C THR A 251 24.22 -9.15 14.90
N VAL A 252 23.52 -9.21 16.05
CA VAL A 252 22.53 -8.23 16.49
C VAL A 252 22.81 -7.92 17.95
N GLU A 253 23.39 -6.75 18.21
CA GLU A 253 23.88 -6.38 19.53
C GLU A 253 23.33 -5.03 19.99
N ASP A 254 22.53 -5.06 21.06
CA ASP A 254 22.06 -3.87 21.76
C ASP A 254 23.09 -3.40 22.80
N LYS A 255 24.23 -2.93 22.29
CA LYS A 255 25.36 -2.45 23.10
C LYS A 255 25.67 -0.98 22.81
N GLY A 256 24.68 -0.16 22.46
CA GLY A 256 24.91 1.25 22.18
C GLY A 256 25.95 1.50 21.07
N TRP A 257 26.94 2.35 21.35
CA TRP A 257 27.96 2.81 20.39
C TRP A 257 29.31 2.08 20.51
N HIS A 258 29.31 0.81 20.94
CA HIS A 258 30.55 0.04 21.08
C HIS A 258 31.18 -0.28 19.71
N GLU A 259 32.36 0.28 19.47
CA GLU A 259 33.09 0.15 18.19
C GLU A 259 33.79 -1.20 18.02
N GLY A 260 34.24 -1.46 16.78
CA GLY A 260 35.08 -2.60 16.40
C GLY A 260 34.33 -3.93 16.25
N ASN A 261 34.99 -4.92 15.66
CA ASN A 261 34.51 -6.30 15.68
C ASN A 261 35.04 -7.04 16.91
N THR A 262 34.33 -8.07 17.35
CA THR A 262 34.73 -8.95 18.44
C THR A 262 35.15 -10.31 17.88
N ALA A 263 36.16 -10.93 18.48
CA ALA A 263 36.58 -12.29 18.10
C ALA A 263 35.42 -13.29 18.22
N GLN A 264 34.59 -13.13 19.26
CA GLN A 264 33.40 -13.94 19.47
C GLN A 264 32.38 -13.76 18.34
N GLY A 265 32.02 -12.52 17.97
CA GLY A 265 31.05 -12.23 16.93
C GLY A 265 31.46 -12.80 15.56
N ILE A 266 32.73 -12.59 15.17
CA ILE A 266 33.26 -13.15 13.92
C ILE A 266 33.28 -14.69 13.95
N ASN A 267 33.69 -15.30 15.08
CA ASN A 267 33.68 -16.75 15.23
C ASN A 267 32.26 -17.33 15.16
N GLU A 268 31.27 -16.68 15.77
CA GLU A 268 29.86 -17.09 15.68
C GLU A 268 29.33 -17.03 14.24
N LEU A 269 29.65 -15.97 13.50
CA LEU A 269 29.26 -15.84 12.09
C LEU A 269 29.86 -16.93 11.22
N LEU A 270 31.16 -17.19 11.36
CA LEU A 270 31.84 -18.27 10.61
C LEU A 270 31.21 -19.63 10.92
N ASN A 271 30.99 -19.95 12.20
CA ASN A 271 30.42 -21.23 12.60
C ASN A 271 28.99 -21.42 12.05
N ARG A 272 28.15 -20.38 12.10
CA ARG A 272 26.78 -20.46 11.53
C ARG A 272 26.82 -20.60 10.00
N ALA A 273 27.69 -19.84 9.33
CA ALA A 273 27.83 -19.88 7.88
C ALA A 273 28.34 -21.24 7.38
N ILE A 274 29.38 -21.80 8.03
CA ILE A 274 29.92 -23.13 7.72
C ILE A 274 28.88 -24.21 8.02
N LYS A 275 28.13 -24.10 9.13
CA LYS A 275 27.04 -25.03 9.43
C LYS A 275 25.95 -25.01 8.35
N LEU A 276 25.65 -23.85 7.77
CA LEU A 276 24.64 -23.70 6.71
C LEU A 276 25.15 -24.21 5.35
N TYR A 277 26.39 -23.84 4.99
CA TYR A 277 27.05 -24.18 3.74
C TYR A 277 28.49 -24.65 4.03
N PRO A 278 28.71 -25.96 4.27
CA PRO A 278 30.01 -26.51 4.70
C PRO A 278 31.23 -26.13 3.84
N PRO A 279 31.14 -25.99 2.49
CA PRO A 279 32.29 -25.59 1.70
C PRO A 279 32.93 -24.25 2.10
N LEU A 280 32.21 -23.36 2.81
CA LEU A 280 32.77 -22.08 3.27
C LEU A 280 33.99 -22.25 4.19
N ALA A 281 34.17 -23.42 4.80
CA ALA A 281 35.29 -23.67 5.72
C ALA A 281 36.66 -23.45 5.06
N ASP A 282 36.76 -23.69 3.74
CA ASP A 282 37.99 -23.56 2.97
C ASP A 282 38.09 -22.22 2.21
N TRP A 283 37.09 -21.34 2.33
CA TRP A 283 37.04 -20.08 1.59
C TRP A 283 37.86 -19.00 2.28
N GLN A 284 38.57 -18.18 1.49
CA GLN A 284 39.43 -17.13 2.02
C GLN A 284 38.60 -16.01 2.67
N LEU A 285 38.88 -15.69 3.94
CA LEU A 285 38.38 -14.49 4.60
C LEU A 285 39.01 -13.24 3.98
N LEU A 286 38.17 -12.30 3.54
CA LEU A 286 38.61 -11.07 2.87
C LEU A 286 38.64 -9.87 3.82
N GLU A 287 37.52 -9.59 4.48
CA GLU A 287 37.38 -8.46 5.39
C GLU A 287 36.34 -8.75 6.48
N THR A 288 36.43 -8.00 7.57
CA THR A 288 35.40 -7.95 8.62
C THR A 288 35.08 -6.49 8.93
N TRP A 289 33.81 -6.18 9.20
CA TRP A 289 33.38 -4.81 9.52
C TRP A 289 32.14 -4.84 10.40
N TYR A 290 31.74 -3.67 10.92
CA TYR A 290 30.52 -3.50 11.68
C TYR A 290 29.76 -2.25 11.23
N GLY A 291 28.49 -2.16 11.62
CA GLY A 291 27.69 -0.95 11.46
C GLY A 291 26.56 -0.85 12.48
N TYR A 292 25.93 0.32 12.52
CA TYR A 292 24.85 0.63 13.46
C TYR A 292 23.51 0.77 12.73
N ARG A 293 22.60 -0.18 12.97
CA ARG A 293 21.24 -0.14 12.45
C ARG A 293 20.41 0.87 13.25
N PRO A 294 19.64 1.76 12.60
CA PRO A 294 18.77 2.71 13.28
C PRO A 294 17.48 2.02 13.75
N CYS A 295 17.43 1.55 15.00
CA CYS A 295 16.29 0.78 15.50
C CYS A 295 15.35 1.65 16.34
N THR A 296 14.05 1.56 16.05
CA THR A 296 12.94 2.10 16.87
C THR A 296 12.36 1.01 17.78
N PRO A 297 11.61 1.35 18.84
CA PRO A 297 11.01 0.36 19.75
C PRO A 297 10.09 -0.66 19.07
N ASP A 298 9.45 -0.27 17.97
CA ASP A 298 8.55 -1.11 17.18
C ASP A 298 9.20 -1.64 15.89
N GLU A 299 10.50 -1.40 15.71
CA GLU A 299 11.30 -1.76 14.52
C GLU A 299 10.79 -1.19 13.18
N LYS A 300 9.84 -0.24 13.22
CA LYS A 300 9.30 0.44 12.04
C LYS A 300 10.00 1.79 11.81
N PRO A 301 10.19 2.25 10.57
CA PRO A 301 10.78 3.56 10.30
C PRO A 301 9.91 4.73 10.81
N ILE A 302 10.51 5.91 10.85
CA ILE A 302 9.86 7.18 11.18
C ILE A 302 9.87 8.07 9.93
N PHE A 303 8.68 8.38 9.44
CA PHE A 303 8.41 9.22 8.28
C PHE A 303 7.53 10.41 8.65
N GLY A 304 7.56 11.45 7.80
CA GLY A 304 6.63 12.56 7.88
C GLY A 304 7.13 13.72 8.73
N TYR A 305 6.21 14.61 9.12
CA TYR A 305 6.56 15.81 9.89
C TYR A 305 7.10 15.46 11.28
N GLY A 306 8.15 16.17 11.68
CA GLY A 306 8.70 16.14 13.03
C GLY A 306 7.96 17.09 13.98
N ASP A 307 8.66 17.51 15.03
CA ASP A 307 8.15 18.41 16.07
C ASP A 307 8.23 19.91 15.69
N ALA A 308 8.83 20.24 14.55
CA ALA A 308 8.84 21.59 13.96
C ALA A 308 8.12 21.61 12.62
N GLN A 309 7.48 22.74 12.29
CA GLN A 309 6.65 22.88 11.09
C GLN A 309 7.42 22.65 9.77
N ASN A 310 8.74 22.83 9.78
CA ASN A 310 9.63 22.65 8.65
C ASN A 310 10.68 21.55 8.86
N LEU A 311 10.43 20.63 9.80
CA LEU A 311 11.23 19.42 9.98
C LEU A 311 10.48 18.21 9.43
N ILE A 312 11.13 17.45 8.58
CA ILE A 312 10.67 16.17 8.06
C ILE A 312 11.63 15.07 8.54
N LEU A 313 11.08 13.93 8.93
CA LEU A 313 11.80 12.79 9.46
C LEU A 313 11.82 11.67 8.39
N ALA A 314 12.98 11.05 8.20
CA ALA A 314 13.17 9.91 7.33
C ALA A 314 14.28 9.01 7.89
N THR A 315 13.98 8.29 8.97
CA THR A 315 14.98 7.52 9.72
C THR A 315 14.38 6.27 10.37
N GLY A 316 15.17 5.49 11.11
CA GLY A 316 14.64 4.35 11.89
C GLY A 316 14.39 3.07 11.07
N HIS A 317 14.96 2.94 9.88
CA HIS A 317 14.73 1.80 8.97
C HIS A 317 15.28 0.44 9.44
N TYR A 318 15.93 0.37 10.60
CA TYR A 318 16.53 -0.82 11.19
C TYR A 318 17.30 -1.70 10.17
N ARG A 319 16.77 -2.88 9.85
CA ARG A 319 17.38 -3.87 8.94
C ARG A 319 17.01 -3.67 7.47
N ASN A 320 16.00 -2.86 7.18
CA ASN A 320 15.38 -2.74 5.85
C ASN A 320 15.76 -1.44 5.11
N GLY A 321 16.76 -0.68 5.58
CA GLY A 321 17.11 0.62 4.99
C GLY A 321 17.53 0.58 3.51
N ILE A 322 18.15 -0.52 3.06
CA ILE A 322 18.47 -0.71 1.64
C ILE A 322 17.17 -0.95 0.87
N LEU A 323 16.40 -1.98 1.25
CA LEU A 323 15.11 -2.31 0.66
C LEU A 323 14.14 -1.13 0.60
N LEU A 324 14.09 -0.29 1.64
CA LEU A 324 13.14 0.82 1.75
C LEU A 324 13.62 2.14 1.13
N ALA A 325 14.83 2.21 0.58
CA ALA A 325 15.37 3.44 0.02
C ALA A 325 14.49 4.06 -1.10
N PRO A 326 14.05 3.30 -2.14
CA PRO A 326 13.25 3.89 -3.22
C PRO A 326 11.89 4.40 -2.74
N ILE A 327 11.14 3.60 -1.96
CA ILE A 327 9.84 4.05 -1.45
C ILE A 327 10.00 5.24 -0.51
N THR A 328 11.03 5.26 0.35
CA THR A 328 11.28 6.40 1.25
C THR A 328 11.55 7.67 0.45
N ALA A 329 12.36 7.59 -0.62
CA ALA A 329 12.64 8.72 -1.49
C ALA A 329 11.38 9.27 -2.18
N GLN A 330 10.53 8.38 -2.69
CA GLN A 330 9.26 8.75 -3.32
C GLN A 330 8.32 9.42 -2.31
N LEU A 331 8.04 8.76 -1.18
CA LEU A 331 7.12 9.23 -0.15
C LEU A 331 7.54 10.60 0.43
N ILE A 332 8.82 10.74 0.77
CA ILE A 332 9.33 11.98 1.37
C ILE A 332 9.39 13.11 0.33
N SER A 333 9.81 12.83 -0.91
CA SER A 333 9.81 13.84 -1.97
C SER A 333 8.40 14.31 -2.33
N ASN A 334 7.40 13.41 -2.33
CA ASN A 334 5.99 13.74 -2.53
C ASN A 334 5.44 14.60 -1.39
N LEU A 335 5.81 14.28 -0.14
CA LEU A 335 5.45 15.09 1.03
C LEU A 335 6.05 16.51 0.96
N VAL A 336 7.31 16.62 0.54
CA VAL A 336 8.04 17.89 0.48
C VAL A 336 7.56 18.77 -0.69
N SER A 337 7.50 18.19 -1.89
CA SER A 337 7.30 18.93 -3.15
C SER A 337 5.82 19.18 -3.42
N ASP A 338 5.03 18.12 -3.30
CA ASP A 338 3.63 18.10 -3.71
C ASP A 338 2.68 18.30 -2.52
N LYS A 339 3.23 18.29 -1.29
CA LYS A 339 2.48 18.29 -0.02
C LYS A 339 1.47 17.15 0.05
N ILE A 340 1.79 16.04 -0.61
CA ILE A 340 0.98 14.82 -0.62
C ILE A 340 1.47 13.94 0.52
N THR A 341 0.61 13.75 1.53
CA THR A 341 0.83 12.71 2.55
C THR A 341 0.15 11.43 2.07
N GLU A 342 0.94 10.50 1.52
CA GLU A 342 0.41 9.22 1.10
C GLU A 342 -0.09 8.38 2.29
N PRO A 343 -1.17 7.58 2.12
CA PRO A 343 -1.68 6.71 3.19
C PRO A 343 -0.61 5.80 3.79
N LEU A 344 0.35 5.36 2.97
CA LEU A 344 1.44 4.49 3.36
C LEU A 344 2.38 5.11 4.42
N ILE A 345 2.42 6.44 4.55
CA ILE A 345 3.22 7.14 5.59
C ILE A 345 2.57 7.02 6.98
N LYS A 346 1.24 6.99 7.06
CA LYS A 346 0.48 7.17 8.30
C LYS A 346 0.92 6.23 9.46
N PRO A 347 1.12 4.91 9.24
CA PRO A 347 1.55 4.00 10.29
C PRO A 347 2.97 4.26 10.80
N PHE A 348 3.77 5.00 10.04
CA PHE A 348 5.20 5.28 10.29
C PHE A 348 5.44 6.69 10.79
N THR A 349 4.40 7.43 11.15
CA THR A 349 4.55 8.79 11.67
C THR A 349 5.15 8.81 13.08
N TYR A 350 5.83 9.90 13.44
CA TYR A 350 6.44 10.05 14.77
C TYR A 350 5.41 10.08 15.91
N GLN A 351 4.20 10.54 15.64
CA GLN A 351 3.11 10.68 16.61
C GLN A 351 2.78 9.35 17.32
N ARG A 352 3.01 8.19 16.67
CA ARG A 352 2.75 6.87 17.27
C ARG A 352 3.56 6.60 18.55
N PHE A 353 4.66 7.33 18.77
CA PHE A 353 5.46 7.23 19.99
C PHE A 353 5.07 8.23 21.08
N GLN A 354 4.18 9.18 20.78
CA GLN A 354 3.74 10.20 21.73
C GLN A 354 2.59 9.72 22.63
N GLU A 355 1.91 8.62 22.29
CA GLU A 355 0.77 8.09 23.04
C GLU A 355 1.16 7.36 24.36
N ASN A 356 2.45 7.25 24.70
CA ASN A 356 2.93 6.56 25.91
C ASN A 356 3.58 7.46 26.99
N LEU A 357 3.44 8.78 26.89
CA LEU A 357 3.82 9.68 28.00
C LEU A 357 2.61 9.94 28.90
N SER A 358 2.19 8.91 29.64
CA SER A 358 1.42 9.14 30.88
C SER A 358 2.31 9.92 31.85
N PRO A 359 1.91 11.09 32.37
CA PRO A 359 2.62 11.70 33.47
C PRO A 359 2.42 10.81 34.70
N SER A 360 3.47 10.08 35.09
CA SER A 360 3.53 9.46 36.40
C SER A 360 3.37 10.55 37.45
N THR A 361 2.37 10.38 38.31
CA THR A 361 2.07 11.18 39.49
C THR A 361 3.31 11.63 40.25
N SER A 362 3.54 12.95 40.28
CA SER A 362 4.19 13.61 41.41
C SER A 362 3.70 15.06 41.54
N SER A 363 3.21 15.34 42.75
CA SER A 363 2.95 16.65 43.36
C SER A 363 1.92 17.60 42.71
N ILE A 364 0.73 17.53 43.30
CA ILE A 364 -0.19 18.63 43.61
C ILE A 364 0.48 20.02 43.53
N MET A 365 -0.01 20.88 42.64
CA MET A 365 -0.11 22.32 42.92
C MET A 365 -1.54 22.77 42.61
N ASN A 366 -2.25 23.11 43.69
CA ASN A 366 -3.57 23.71 43.66
C ASN A 366 -3.53 25.08 42.96
N TYR A 367 -4.39 25.27 41.97
CA TYR A 367 -4.95 26.58 41.67
C TYR A 367 -6.47 26.50 41.79
N PRO A 368 -7.11 27.40 42.58
CA PRO A 368 -8.54 27.36 42.80
C PRO A 368 -9.26 27.87 41.55
N THR A 369 -10.11 27.03 40.97
CA THR A 369 -11.09 27.48 39.97
C THR A 369 -12.38 27.86 40.71
N PRO A 370 -13.02 29.01 40.43
CA PRO A 370 -14.24 29.39 41.11
C PRO A 370 -15.37 28.43 40.71
N LEU A 371 -16.07 27.91 41.73
CA LEU A 371 -17.35 27.24 41.57
C LEU A 371 -18.32 28.16 40.83
N ASN A 372 -18.73 27.76 39.63
CA ASN A 372 -19.90 28.34 39.00
C ASN A 372 -20.95 27.24 38.81
N ASN A 373 -22.05 27.39 39.55
CA ASN A 373 -23.26 26.59 39.45
C ASN A 373 -23.89 26.82 38.06
N GLY A 374 -23.68 25.88 37.14
CA GLY A 374 -24.38 25.82 35.86
C GLY A 374 -25.10 24.48 35.71
N LYS A 375 -26.43 24.51 35.67
CA LYS A 375 -27.31 23.35 35.44
C LYS A 375 -26.81 22.49 34.26
N LEU A 376 -26.74 21.17 34.47
CA LEU A 376 -26.62 20.18 33.42
C LEU A 376 -27.77 20.34 32.41
N ILE A 377 -27.46 20.87 31.22
CA ILE A 377 -28.35 20.81 30.07
C ILE A 377 -28.20 19.41 29.48
N SER A 378 -29.25 18.59 29.60
CA SER A 378 -29.36 17.34 28.84
C SER A 378 -29.46 17.70 27.35
N THR A 379 -28.38 17.51 26.61
CA THR A 379 -28.43 17.58 25.15
C THR A 379 -28.72 16.19 24.64
N SER A 380 -29.97 15.98 24.23
CA SER A 380 -30.34 14.87 23.34
C SER A 380 -29.46 14.94 22.10
N THR A 381 -28.78 13.84 21.77
CA THR A 381 -28.16 13.63 20.46
C THR A 381 -29.18 13.96 19.36
N PRO A 382 -28.87 14.86 18.42
CA PRO A 382 -29.78 15.14 17.32
C PRO A 382 -29.96 13.86 16.49
N ASP A 383 -31.22 13.49 16.27
CA ASP A 383 -31.58 12.43 15.34
C ASP A 383 -31.28 12.92 13.92
N LEU A 384 -30.27 12.34 13.28
CA LEU A 384 -29.77 12.68 11.93
C LEU A 384 -30.64 12.06 10.82
N SER A 385 -31.88 11.64 11.11
CA SER A 385 -32.69 10.79 10.25
C SER A 385 -33.55 11.52 9.21
N SER A 386 -33.46 12.85 9.09
CA SER A 386 -34.47 13.65 8.37
C SER A 386 -34.04 14.34 7.08
N ASP A 387 -33.09 13.78 6.30
CA ASP A 387 -32.86 14.23 4.92
C ASP A 387 -33.29 13.15 3.92
N ASP A 388 -34.10 13.56 2.94
CA ASP A 388 -34.82 12.76 1.94
C ASP A 388 -33.87 12.13 0.89
N ASP A 389 -32.78 11.49 1.33
CA ASP A 389 -31.68 10.97 0.50
C ASP A 389 -31.87 9.51 0.08
N THR A 390 -33.08 9.18 -0.35
CA THR A 390 -33.42 7.81 -0.78
C THR A 390 -32.92 7.55 -2.20
N LEU A 391 -32.33 6.37 -2.46
CA LEU A 391 -31.96 5.97 -3.82
C LEU A 391 -33.23 5.61 -4.60
N ILE A 392 -33.43 6.23 -5.77
CA ILE A 392 -34.57 5.94 -6.66
C ILE A 392 -34.04 5.45 -8.01
N ILE A 393 -34.44 4.26 -8.43
CA ILE A 393 -34.15 3.73 -9.78
C ILE A 393 -35.48 3.32 -10.40
N ALA A 394 -35.75 3.80 -11.61
CA ALA A 394 -37.01 3.55 -12.33
C ALA A 394 -38.28 3.74 -11.47
N GLY A 395 -38.30 4.79 -10.63
CA GLY A 395 -39.41 5.12 -9.74
C GLY A 395 -39.50 4.30 -8.44
N ARG A 396 -38.65 3.28 -8.25
CA ARG A 396 -38.62 2.46 -7.04
C ARG A 396 -37.60 2.99 -6.03
N LYS A 397 -38.00 3.10 -4.76
CA LYS A 397 -37.16 3.53 -3.63
C LYS A 397 -36.37 2.36 -3.04
N PHE A 398 -35.10 2.61 -2.70
CA PHE A 398 -34.19 1.69 -2.03
C PHE A 398 -33.53 2.36 -0.83
N ASN A 399 -33.40 1.63 0.28
CA ASN A 399 -32.77 2.09 1.51
C ASN A 399 -31.25 1.92 1.47
N SER A 400 -30.77 0.98 0.65
CA SER A 400 -29.35 0.70 0.47
C SER A 400 -28.84 1.16 -0.88
N ARG A 401 -27.66 1.78 -0.86
CA ARG A 401 -26.88 2.16 -2.05
C ARG A 401 -25.86 1.10 -2.47
N LEU A 402 -25.79 -0.01 -1.74
CA LEU A 402 -24.97 -1.16 -2.10
C LEU A 402 -25.83 -2.22 -2.80
N MET A 403 -25.38 -2.67 -3.96
CA MET A 403 -25.88 -3.84 -4.68
C MET A 403 -24.81 -4.93 -4.65
N THR A 404 -25.21 -6.20 -4.60
CA THR A 404 -24.27 -7.34 -4.72
C THR A 404 -24.82 -8.41 -5.66
N GLY A 405 -24.16 -9.57 -5.76
CA GLY A 405 -24.60 -10.67 -6.60
C GLY A 405 -24.59 -12.02 -5.88
N THR A 406 -25.00 -13.06 -6.60
CA THR A 406 -25.06 -14.43 -6.09
C THR A 406 -23.93 -15.33 -6.58
N GLY A 407 -23.07 -14.83 -7.49
CA GLY A 407 -22.02 -15.63 -8.12
C GLY A 407 -20.72 -15.72 -7.32
N LYS A 408 -20.00 -16.84 -7.50
CA LYS A 408 -18.62 -17.10 -7.00
C LYS A 408 -18.48 -17.36 -5.48
N TYR A 409 -19.57 -17.50 -4.74
CA TYR A 409 -19.51 -17.94 -3.34
C TYR A 409 -19.19 -19.43 -3.23
N LYS A 410 -18.50 -19.81 -2.15
CA LYS A 410 -18.18 -21.22 -1.86
C LYS A 410 -19.42 -22.07 -1.57
N THR A 411 -20.42 -21.50 -0.89
CA THR A 411 -21.66 -22.18 -0.50
C THR A 411 -22.85 -21.21 -0.48
N ILE A 412 -24.08 -21.73 -0.63
CA ILE A 412 -25.33 -20.95 -0.56
C ILE A 412 -25.50 -20.26 0.81
N PRO A 413 -25.30 -20.93 1.97
CA PRO A 413 -25.40 -20.27 3.27
C PRO A 413 -24.46 -19.08 3.45
N LEU A 414 -23.24 -19.16 2.89
CA LEU A 414 -22.27 -18.06 2.96
C LEU A 414 -22.71 -16.87 2.11
N MET A 415 -23.30 -17.14 0.94
CA MET A 415 -23.93 -16.12 0.09
C MET A 415 -25.07 -15.42 0.85
N GLN A 416 -25.99 -16.18 1.45
CA GLN A 416 -27.12 -15.65 2.24
C GLN A 416 -26.64 -14.74 3.38
N GLN A 417 -25.69 -15.23 4.18
CA GLN A 417 -25.11 -14.46 5.29
C GLN A 417 -24.43 -13.18 4.81
N SER A 418 -23.76 -13.22 3.66
CA SER A 418 -23.11 -12.05 3.07
C SER A 418 -24.13 -11.02 2.57
N VAL A 419 -25.18 -11.46 1.89
CA VAL A 419 -26.29 -10.60 1.46
C VAL A 419 -26.95 -9.93 2.67
N ILE A 420 -27.23 -10.68 3.73
CA ILE A 420 -27.79 -10.12 4.98
C ILE A 420 -26.82 -9.10 5.61
N ALA A 421 -25.55 -9.48 5.78
CA ALA A 421 -24.55 -8.64 6.43
C ALA A 421 -24.23 -7.35 5.66
N SER A 422 -24.36 -7.37 4.33
CA SER A 422 -24.18 -6.18 3.48
C SER A 422 -25.26 -5.12 3.68
N GLY A 423 -26.46 -5.52 4.12
CA GLY A 423 -27.63 -4.65 4.13
C GLY A 423 -28.06 -4.16 2.74
N CYS A 424 -27.72 -4.88 1.66
CA CYS A 424 -28.17 -4.53 0.31
C CYS A 424 -29.67 -4.81 0.11
N ASP A 425 -30.29 -4.01 -0.74
CA ASP A 425 -31.68 -4.19 -1.18
C ASP A 425 -31.77 -4.81 -2.57
N ILE A 426 -30.71 -4.72 -3.38
CA ILE A 426 -30.68 -5.22 -4.77
C ILE A 426 -29.61 -6.31 -4.88
N VAL A 427 -30.01 -7.47 -5.40
CA VAL A 427 -29.10 -8.60 -5.67
C VAL A 427 -29.19 -9.01 -7.13
N THR A 428 -28.03 -9.03 -7.81
CA THR A 428 -27.95 -9.43 -9.20
C THR A 428 -27.83 -10.94 -9.38
N VAL A 429 -28.55 -11.47 -10.38
CA VAL A 429 -28.65 -12.91 -10.66
C VAL A 429 -28.40 -13.20 -12.14
N ALA A 430 -27.48 -14.13 -12.42
CA ALA A 430 -27.20 -14.57 -13.78
C ALA A 430 -28.27 -15.55 -14.29
N VAL A 431 -29.11 -15.08 -15.22
CA VAL A 431 -30.28 -15.80 -15.73
C VAL A 431 -29.90 -17.15 -16.36
N ARG A 432 -28.81 -17.19 -17.14
CA ARG A 432 -28.35 -18.42 -17.82
C ARG A 432 -28.05 -19.57 -16.86
N ARG A 433 -27.59 -19.29 -15.63
CA ARG A 433 -27.19 -20.33 -14.67
C ARG A 433 -28.37 -21.04 -14.03
N VAL A 434 -29.51 -20.36 -13.92
CA VAL A 434 -30.76 -20.89 -13.35
C VAL A 434 -31.41 -21.89 -14.30
N GLN A 435 -31.24 -21.74 -15.61
CA GLN A 435 -31.81 -22.65 -16.63
C GLN A 435 -31.06 -23.98 -16.77
N SER A 436 -29.77 -24.01 -16.43
CA SER A 436 -28.87 -25.13 -16.77
C SER A 436 -28.72 -26.22 -15.70
N ASN A 437 -29.45 -26.19 -14.56
CA ASN A 437 -29.23 -27.07 -13.40
C ASN A 437 -27.72 -27.26 -13.07
N ALA A 438 -26.93 -26.20 -13.22
CA ALA A 438 -25.49 -26.27 -13.01
C ALA A 438 -25.23 -26.52 -11.50
N PRO A 439 -24.24 -27.37 -11.14
CA PRO A 439 -23.94 -27.68 -9.75
C PRO A 439 -23.77 -26.41 -8.92
N GLY A 440 -24.49 -26.31 -7.78
CA GLY A 440 -24.47 -25.17 -6.86
C GLY A 440 -25.57 -24.11 -7.05
N HIS A 441 -26.53 -24.31 -7.97
CA HIS A 441 -27.65 -23.39 -8.22
C HIS A 441 -29.04 -23.99 -8.00
N GLU A 442 -29.15 -25.27 -7.65
CA GLU A 442 -30.39 -25.84 -7.10
C GLU A 442 -30.74 -25.04 -5.82
N GLY A 443 -31.88 -24.35 -5.85
CA GLY A 443 -32.39 -23.60 -4.69
C GLY A 443 -32.10 -22.09 -4.68
N LEU A 444 -31.57 -21.45 -5.73
CA LEU A 444 -31.39 -19.98 -5.71
C LEU A 444 -32.71 -19.21 -5.52
N ALA A 445 -33.80 -19.72 -6.10
CA ALA A 445 -35.16 -19.20 -5.91
C ALA A 445 -35.60 -19.24 -4.43
N GLU A 446 -35.17 -20.25 -3.68
CA GLU A 446 -35.50 -20.47 -2.27
C GLU A 446 -34.45 -19.86 -1.32
N ALA A 447 -33.27 -19.52 -1.84
CA ALA A 447 -32.14 -19.09 -1.03
C ALA A 447 -32.28 -17.65 -0.51
N LEU A 448 -33.04 -16.79 -1.17
CA LEU A 448 -33.19 -15.39 -0.75
C LEU A 448 -34.66 -15.04 -0.55
N ASP A 449 -34.91 -14.17 0.41
CA ASP A 449 -36.24 -13.59 0.60
C ASP A 449 -36.49 -12.50 -0.46
N TRP A 450 -37.05 -12.91 -1.59
CA TRP A 450 -37.39 -12.03 -2.72
C TRP A 450 -38.55 -11.07 -2.44
N LYS A 451 -39.21 -11.18 -1.28
CA LYS A 451 -40.15 -10.14 -0.82
C LYS A 451 -39.40 -8.95 -0.22
N ARG A 452 -38.22 -9.20 0.38
CA ARG A 452 -37.35 -8.18 0.96
C ARG A 452 -36.33 -7.66 -0.05
N ILE A 453 -35.74 -8.54 -0.85
CA ILE A 453 -34.67 -8.21 -1.81
C ILE A 453 -35.24 -8.04 -3.20
N TRP A 454 -34.87 -6.95 -3.87
CA TRP A 454 -35.18 -6.72 -5.27
C TRP A 454 -34.20 -7.47 -6.17
N MET A 455 -34.72 -8.27 -7.10
CA MET A 455 -33.87 -9.02 -8.01
C MET A 455 -33.42 -8.12 -9.16
N LEU A 456 -32.14 -8.21 -9.52
CA LEU A 456 -31.58 -7.57 -10.72
C LEU A 456 -31.08 -8.65 -11.69
N PRO A 457 -31.94 -9.17 -12.59
CA PRO A 457 -31.51 -10.11 -13.62
C PRO A 457 -30.36 -9.53 -14.45
N ASN A 458 -29.34 -10.31 -14.71
CA ASN A 458 -28.23 -9.89 -15.57
C ASN A 458 -28.03 -10.80 -16.78
N THR A 459 -27.45 -10.23 -17.83
CA THR A 459 -27.17 -10.91 -19.10
C THR A 459 -25.74 -11.46 -19.16
N ALA A 460 -25.12 -11.75 -18.00
CA ALA A 460 -23.75 -12.24 -17.94
C ALA A 460 -23.52 -13.46 -18.85
N GLY A 461 -22.42 -13.42 -19.61
CA GLY A 461 -22.05 -14.44 -20.58
C GLY A 461 -22.64 -14.24 -21.98
N CYS A 462 -23.42 -13.18 -22.23
CA CYS A 462 -23.83 -12.80 -23.59
C CYS A 462 -22.69 -12.07 -24.30
N THR A 463 -22.42 -12.46 -25.55
CA THR A 463 -21.30 -11.91 -26.34
C THR A 463 -21.73 -10.85 -27.36
N ASN A 464 -23.04 -10.74 -27.62
CA ASN A 464 -23.63 -9.81 -28.58
C ASN A 464 -25.01 -9.30 -28.11
N ALA A 465 -25.53 -8.28 -28.79
CA ALA A 465 -26.77 -7.61 -28.43
C ALA A 465 -28.01 -8.54 -28.47
N GLU A 466 -28.12 -9.38 -29.49
CA GLU A 466 -29.28 -10.28 -29.67
C GLU A 466 -29.39 -11.30 -28.54
N GLU A 467 -28.27 -11.89 -28.13
CA GLU A 467 -28.19 -12.78 -26.98
C GLU A 467 -28.61 -12.07 -25.69
N ALA A 468 -28.10 -10.86 -25.46
CA ALA A 468 -28.42 -10.10 -24.26
C ALA A 468 -29.91 -9.75 -24.19
N ILE A 469 -30.53 -9.33 -25.30
CA ILE A 469 -31.97 -9.07 -25.39
C ILE A 469 -32.78 -10.33 -25.03
N ARG A 470 -32.41 -11.48 -25.61
CA ARG A 470 -33.10 -12.75 -25.33
C ARG A 470 -33.01 -13.13 -23.84
N VAL A 471 -31.83 -12.99 -23.24
CA VAL A 471 -31.59 -13.31 -21.84
C VAL A 471 -32.30 -12.32 -20.90
N ALA A 472 -32.36 -11.03 -21.25
CA ALA A 472 -33.11 -10.02 -20.51
C ALA A 472 -34.60 -10.37 -20.41
N ARG A 473 -35.22 -10.78 -21.53
CA ARG A 473 -36.62 -11.24 -21.57
C ARG A 473 -36.86 -12.44 -20.64
N LEU A 474 -35.95 -13.40 -20.63
CA LEU A 474 -36.01 -14.54 -19.71
C LEU A 474 -35.86 -14.09 -18.25
N GLY A 475 -34.99 -13.13 -17.98
CA GLY A 475 -34.79 -12.56 -16.64
C GLY A 475 -36.04 -11.89 -16.09
N ARG A 476 -36.80 -11.16 -16.93
CA ARG A 476 -38.09 -10.57 -16.54
C ARG A 476 -39.12 -11.63 -16.17
N GLU A 477 -39.24 -12.69 -16.96
CA GLU A 477 -40.18 -13.78 -16.63
C GLU A 477 -39.76 -14.54 -15.35
N MET A 478 -38.46 -14.70 -15.12
CA MET A 478 -37.96 -15.24 -13.85
C MET A 478 -38.34 -14.35 -12.65
N ALA A 479 -38.30 -13.02 -12.79
CA ALA A 479 -38.68 -12.10 -11.71
C ALA A 479 -40.15 -12.22 -11.33
N LYS A 480 -41.02 -12.35 -12.34
CA LYS A 480 -42.46 -12.62 -12.13
C LYS A 480 -42.67 -13.93 -11.37
N LEU A 481 -42.00 -15.00 -11.77
CA LEU A 481 -42.09 -16.30 -11.08
C LEU A 481 -41.65 -16.24 -9.61
N LEU A 482 -40.78 -15.29 -9.23
CA LEU A 482 -40.35 -15.05 -7.86
C LEU A 482 -41.24 -14.03 -7.11
N GLY A 483 -42.38 -13.65 -7.69
CA GLY A 483 -43.37 -12.76 -7.09
C GLY A 483 -43.12 -11.28 -7.30
N GLN A 484 -42.21 -10.89 -8.20
CA GLN A 484 -41.93 -9.49 -8.55
C GLN A 484 -42.55 -9.17 -9.93
N GLU A 485 -43.89 -9.14 -9.99
CA GLU A 485 -44.67 -8.98 -11.23
C GLU A 485 -44.38 -7.68 -12.01
N ASP A 486 -44.00 -6.62 -11.29
CA ASP A 486 -43.67 -5.30 -11.80
C ASP A 486 -42.18 -5.11 -12.07
N ASN A 487 -41.35 -6.14 -11.85
CA ASN A 487 -39.91 -6.02 -12.00
C ASN A 487 -39.47 -6.12 -13.47
N ASN A 488 -39.17 -4.95 -14.04
CA ASN A 488 -38.64 -4.80 -15.39
C ASN A 488 -37.13 -4.49 -15.42
N PHE A 489 -36.41 -4.68 -14.31
CA PHE A 489 -34.99 -4.34 -14.22
C PHE A 489 -34.15 -5.35 -15.01
N VAL A 490 -33.11 -4.85 -15.66
CA VAL A 490 -32.06 -5.69 -16.25
C VAL A 490 -30.71 -5.02 -16.13
N LYS A 491 -29.75 -5.72 -15.54
CA LYS A 491 -28.33 -5.39 -15.65
C LYS A 491 -27.84 -5.88 -17.01
N LEU A 492 -27.68 -4.95 -17.95
CA LEU A 492 -27.32 -5.26 -19.32
C LEU A 492 -25.79 -5.34 -19.45
N GLU A 493 -25.31 -6.52 -19.79
CA GLU A 493 -23.91 -6.86 -20.01
C GLU A 493 -23.75 -7.52 -21.39
N VAL A 494 -22.95 -6.91 -22.26
CA VAL A 494 -22.51 -7.48 -23.55
C VAL A 494 -21.00 -7.54 -23.54
N ILE A 495 -20.44 -8.75 -23.41
CA ILE A 495 -19.01 -8.97 -23.20
C ILE A 495 -18.52 -10.02 -24.20
N PRO A 496 -18.01 -9.59 -25.38
CA PRO A 496 -17.52 -10.53 -26.39
C PRO A 496 -16.18 -11.18 -26.00
N ASP A 497 -15.35 -10.46 -25.24
CA ASP A 497 -14.02 -10.93 -24.84
C ASP A 497 -14.07 -11.65 -23.48
N SER A 498 -13.70 -12.93 -23.48
CA SER A 498 -13.73 -13.78 -22.28
C SER A 498 -12.49 -13.65 -21.38
N LYS A 499 -11.44 -12.93 -21.82
CA LYS A 499 -10.14 -12.86 -21.12
C LYS A 499 -10.05 -11.63 -20.21
N TYR A 500 -10.30 -10.46 -20.78
CA TYR A 500 -10.28 -9.16 -20.15
C TYR A 500 -11.66 -8.73 -19.65
N LEU A 501 -12.73 -9.36 -20.12
CA LEU A 501 -14.11 -9.12 -19.65
C LEU A 501 -14.55 -7.64 -19.77
N LEU A 502 -14.11 -6.97 -20.83
CA LEU A 502 -14.50 -5.59 -21.11
C LEU A 502 -15.85 -5.55 -21.85
N PRO A 503 -16.76 -4.63 -21.49
CA PRO A 503 -18.04 -4.51 -22.17
C PRO A 503 -17.87 -3.89 -23.56
N ASP A 504 -18.63 -4.42 -24.53
CA ASP A 504 -18.75 -3.85 -25.87
C ASP A 504 -19.69 -2.64 -25.85
N PRO A 505 -19.20 -1.41 -26.12
CA PRO A 505 -20.03 -0.21 -26.10
C PRO A 505 -21.12 -0.23 -27.18
N ILE A 506 -20.86 -0.80 -28.35
CA ILE A 506 -21.78 -0.77 -29.50
C ILE A 506 -22.91 -1.77 -29.28
N GLY A 507 -22.56 -3.03 -28.97
CA GLY A 507 -23.55 -4.06 -28.66
C GLY A 507 -24.41 -3.71 -27.44
N THR A 508 -23.83 -3.07 -26.42
CA THR A 508 -24.58 -2.61 -25.24
C THR A 508 -25.59 -1.52 -25.61
N LEU A 509 -25.20 -0.52 -26.41
CA LEU A 509 -26.12 0.53 -26.86
C LEU A 509 -27.27 -0.05 -27.71
N GLN A 510 -26.95 -0.92 -28.67
CA GLN A 510 -27.94 -1.57 -29.53
C GLN A 510 -28.96 -2.40 -28.70
N ALA A 511 -28.51 -3.16 -27.72
CA ALA A 511 -29.39 -3.92 -26.84
C ALA A 511 -30.25 -3.01 -25.95
N ALA A 512 -29.67 -1.92 -25.43
CA ALA A 512 -30.38 -0.93 -24.63
C ALA A 512 -31.53 -0.28 -25.40
N GLU A 513 -31.30 0.15 -26.65
CA GLU A 513 -32.34 0.74 -27.51
C GLU A 513 -33.56 -0.16 -27.67
N GLN A 514 -33.34 -1.46 -27.84
CA GLN A 514 -34.42 -2.43 -28.00
C GLN A 514 -35.13 -2.70 -26.67
N LEU A 515 -34.37 -2.89 -25.59
CA LEU A 515 -34.93 -3.23 -24.28
C LEU A 515 -35.72 -2.06 -23.67
N VAL A 516 -35.26 -0.82 -23.82
CA VAL A 516 -36.01 0.34 -23.34
C VAL A 516 -37.35 0.48 -24.10
N LYS A 517 -37.36 0.25 -25.43
CA LYS A 517 -38.63 0.20 -26.22
C LYS A 517 -39.58 -0.89 -25.74
N GLU A 518 -39.06 -1.98 -25.18
CA GLU A 518 -39.83 -3.09 -24.61
C GLU A 518 -40.25 -2.87 -23.14
N GLY A 519 -39.99 -1.68 -22.59
CA GLY A 519 -40.38 -1.28 -21.24
C GLY A 519 -39.45 -1.78 -20.14
N PHE A 520 -38.22 -2.19 -20.46
CA PHE A 520 -37.23 -2.55 -19.45
C PHE A 520 -36.66 -1.32 -18.75
N ALA A 521 -36.45 -1.42 -17.44
CA ALA A 521 -35.54 -0.55 -16.71
C ALA A 521 -34.11 -1.07 -16.92
N VAL A 522 -33.43 -0.52 -17.92
CA VAL A 522 -32.09 -0.98 -18.32
C VAL A 522 -31.02 -0.30 -17.46
N LEU A 523 -30.14 -1.13 -16.87
CA LEU A 523 -28.97 -0.71 -16.11
C LEU A 523 -27.71 -1.21 -16.85
N PRO A 524 -27.13 -0.42 -17.77
CA PRO A 524 -26.09 -0.87 -18.69
C PRO A 524 -24.69 -0.84 -18.05
N TYR A 525 -24.00 -1.99 -18.09
CA TYR A 525 -22.59 -2.13 -17.69
C TYR A 525 -21.66 -1.71 -18.84
N ILE A 526 -20.85 -0.66 -18.61
CA ILE A 526 -20.05 -0.01 -19.66
C ILE A 526 -18.66 0.39 -19.16
N ASN A 527 -17.76 0.70 -20.09
CA ASN A 527 -16.52 1.39 -19.79
C ASN A 527 -16.82 2.79 -19.20
N ALA A 528 -15.87 3.36 -18.47
CA ALA A 528 -15.95 4.74 -17.98
C ALA A 528 -15.80 5.75 -19.13
N ASP A 529 -16.84 5.88 -19.94
CA ASP A 529 -16.95 6.74 -21.13
C ASP A 529 -18.14 7.71 -20.97
N PRO A 530 -17.87 9.01 -20.70
CA PRO A 530 -18.91 10.02 -20.54
C PRO A 530 -19.86 10.17 -21.75
N LEU A 531 -19.34 9.99 -22.97
CA LEU A 531 -20.15 10.17 -24.18
C LEU A 531 -21.15 9.02 -24.34
N LEU A 532 -20.69 7.78 -24.10
CA LEU A 532 -21.57 6.62 -24.14
C LEU A 532 -22.64 6.68 -23.05
N CYS A 533 -22.28 7.12 -21.83
CA CYS A 533 -23.26 7.35 -20.75
C CYS A 533 -24.39 8.28 -21.21
N LYS A 534 -24.05 9.39 -21.88
CA LYS A 534 -25.04 10.32 -22.42
C LYS A 534 -25.94 9.70 -23.47
N ARG A 535 -25.39 8.89 -24.38
CA ARG A 535 -26.20 8.16 -25.36
C ARG A 535 -27.16 7.17 -24.70
N LEU A 536 -26.71 6.44 -23.67
CA LEU A 536 -27.55 5.48 -22.96
C LEU A 536 -28.64 6.18 -22.14
N GLU A 537 -28.34 7.33 -21.54
CA GLU A 537 -29.32 8.21 -20.89
C GLU A 537 -30.37 8.71 -21.92
N GLU A 538 -29.95 9.19 -23.09
CA GLU A 538 -30.82 9.63 -24.19
C GLU A 538 -31.74 8.51 -24.69
N VAL A 539 -31.25 7.27 -24.72
CA VAL A 539 -32.03 6.08 -25.07
C VAL A 539 -33.14 5.79 -24.04
N GLY A 540 -32.96 6.25 -22.79
CA GLY A 540 -33.90 6.05 -21.69
C GLY A 540 -33.50 4.94 -20.72
N CYS A 541 -32.20 4.61 -20.62
CA CYS A 541 -31.71 3.72 -19.57
C CYS A 541 -32.02 4.29 -18.17
N ALA A 542 -32.37 3.41 -17.23
CA ALA A 542 -32.77 3.79 -15.88
C ALA A 542 -31.58 4.21 -15.00
N THR A 543 -30.36 3.81 -15.37
CA THR A 543 -29.09 4.21 -14.77
C THR A 543 -28.01 4.25 -15.85
N VAL A 544 -26.80 4.65 -15.46
CA VAL A 544 -25.57 4.30 -16.17
C VAL A 544 -24.62 3.58 -15.20
N MET A 545 -23.95 2.51 -15.66
CA MET A 545 -23.06 1.72 -14.81
C MET A 545 -21.62 1.67 -15.32
N PRO A 546 -20.83 2.74 -15.14
CA PRO A 546 -19.42 2.72 -15.52
C PRO A 546 -18.62 1.77 -14.63
N LEU A 547 -17.70 1.02 -15.27
CA LEU A 547 -16.81 0.12 -14.56
C LEU A 547 -15.70 0.86 -13.81
N GLY A 548 -15.39 0.44 -12.59
CA GLY A 548 -14.19 0.92 -11.89
C GLY A 548 -12.90 0.38 -12.52
N SER A 549 -12.88 -0.93 -12.73
CA SER A 549 -11.87 -1.71 -13.48
C SER A 549 -12.50 -3.07 -13.87
N PRO A 550 -11.87 -3.88 -14.74
CA PRO A 550 -12.50 -5.09 -15.28
C PRO A 550 -13.06 -6.04 -14.23
N ILE A 551 -14.16 -6.73 -14.56
CA ILE A 551 -14.89 -7.60 -13.61
C ILE A 551 -13.97 -8.64 -12.99
N GLY A 552 -13.93 -8.66 -11.65
CA GLY A 552 -13.16 -9.64 -10.89
C GLY A 552 -11.66 -9.34 -10.78
N SER A 553 -11.18 -8.22 -11.32
CA SER A 553 -9.77 -7.82 -11.22
C SER A 553 -9.39 -7.27 -9.84
N GLY A 554 -10.32 -6.59 -9.15
CA GLY A 554 -10.06 -5.97 -7.84
C GLY A 554 -9.03 -4.84 -7.87
N GLN A 555 -8.85 -4.19 -9.02
CA GLN A 555 -7.80 -3.16 -9.22
C GLN A 555 -8.20 -1.75 -8.73
N GLY A 556 -9.41 -1.61 -8.17
CA GLY A 556 -9.97 -0.34 -7.73
C GLY A 556 -10.61 0.46 -8.86
N ILE A 557 -10.89 1.74 -8.59
CA ILE A 557 -11.46 2.70 -9.55
C ILE A 557 -10.29 3.35 -10.31
N LYS A 558 -9.98 2.86 -11.51
CA LYS A 558 -8.81 3.32 -12.28
C LYS A 558 -9.05 4.60 -13.08
N ASN A 559 -10.25 4.78 -13.63
CA ASN A 559 -10.59 5.93 -14.45
C ASN A 559 -11.49 6.92 -13.69
N LEU A 560 -10.97 7.42 -12.56
CA LEU A 560 -11.72 8.23 -11.61
C LEU A 560 -12.23 9.54 -12.22
N GLU A 561 -11.43 10.21 -13.04
CA GLU A 561 -11.80 11.50 -13.62
C GLU A 561 -12.96 11.38 -14.63
N ASN A 562 -12.97 10.34 -15.47
CA ASN A 562 -14.12 10.08 -16.34
C ASN A 562 -15.38 9.76 -15.54
N ILE A 563 -15.26 9.01 -14.44
CA ILE A 563 -16.41 8.71 -13.57
C ILE A 563 -16.96 9.98 -12.92
N LYS A 564 -16.10 10.90 -12.47
CA LYS A 564 -16.56 12.22 -11.97
C LYS A 564 -17.31 13.01 -13.03
N ILE A 565 -16.83 13.02 -14.28
CA ILE A 565 -17.53 13.67 -15.39
C ILE A 565 -18.91 13.02 -15.62
N ILE A 566 -18.99 11.68 -15.56
CA ILE A 566 -20.25 10.95 -15.68
C ILE A 566 -21.22 11.34 -14.55
N ILE A 567 -20.73 11.36 -13.30
CA ILE A 567 -21.53 11.76 -12.12
C ILE A 567 -22.03 13.20 -12.27
N GLU A 568 -21.17 14.12 -12.66
CA GLU A 568 -21.53 15.54 -12.82
C GLU A 568 -22.58 15.76 -13.91
N GLN A 569 -22.51 15.00 -15.00
CA GLN A 569 -23.34 15.26 -16.18
C GLN A 569 -24.64 14.44 -16.21
N SER A 570 -24.71 13.26 -15.59
CA SER A 570 -25.85 12.35 -15.70
C SER A 570 -27.07 12.83 -14.92
N ASN A 571 -28.28 12.75 -15.50
CA ASN A 571 -29.52 13.00 -14.76
C ASN A 571 -30.21 11.72 -14.27
N VAL A 572 -29.64 10.56 -14.62
CA VAL A 572 -30.04 9.25 -14.11
C VAL A 572 -29.01 8.77 -13.08
N PRO A 573 -29.38 7.89 -12.14
CA PRO A 573 -28.46 7.40 -11.13
C PRO A 573 -27.20 6.78 -11.74
N VAL A 574 -26.04 7.11 -11.17
CA VAL A 574 -24.74 6.55 -11.58
C VAL A 574 -24.35 5.45 -10.61
N VAL A 575 -24.18 4.22 -11.13
CA VAL A 575 -23.81 3.05 -10.33
C VAL A 575 -22.40 2.60 -10.70
N ILE A 576 -21.43 2.75 -9.81
CA ILE A 576 -20.08 2.22 -10.08
C ILE A 576 -20.14 0.70 -9.95
N ASP A 577 -19.90 0.00 -11.06
CA ASP A 577 -19.89 -1.46 -11.10
C ASP A 577 -18.47 -1.99 -11.23
N ALA A 578 -18.23 -3.15 -10.64
CA ALA A 578 -16.98 -3.88 -10.75
C ALA A 578 -15.72 -3.10 -10.32
N GLY A 579 -14.59 -3.77 -10.34
CA GLY A 579 -13.28 -3.19 -10.04
C GLY A 579 -13.00 -2.85 -8.57
N ILE A 580 -14.00 -2.47 -7.78
CA ILE A 580 -13.88 -2.19 -6.34
C ILE A 580 -13.46 -3.48 -5.61
N GLY A 581 -12.30 -3.45 -4.96
CA GLY A 581 -11.68 -4.55 -4.24
C GLY A 581 -11.76 -4.41 -2.72
N THR A 582 -11.84 -3.18 -2.18
CA THR A 582 -11.77 -2.91 -0.73
C THR A 582 -12.81 -1.88 -0.26
N PRO A 583 -13.16 -1.86 1.05
CA PRO A 583 -14.11 -0.89 1.59
C PRO A 583 -13.69 0.58 1.39
N SER A 584 -12.40 0.91 1.42
CA SER A 584 -11.94 2.29 1.16
C SER A 584 -12.28 2.77 -0.26
N GLU A 585 -12.26 1.88 -1.23
CA GLU A 585 -12.62 2.20 -2.63
C GLU A 585 -14.13 2.33 -2.80
N ALA A 586 -14.92 1.54 -2.07
CA ALA A 586 -16.37 1.73 -1.99
C ALA A 586 -16.71 3.10 -1.37
N CYS A 587 -16.03 3.47 -0.28
CA CYS A 587 -16.18 4.78 0.36
C CYS A 587 -15.86 5.91 -0.63
N LEU A 588 -14.73 5.81 -1.35
CA LEU A 588 -14.34 6.76 -2.39
C LEU A 588 -15.41 6.93 -3.46
N GLY A 589 -15.98 5.83 -3.96
CA GLY A 589 -17.05 5.87 -4.97
C GLY A 589 -18.27 6.68 -4.51
N MET A 590 -18.67 6.53 -3.25
CA MET A 590 -19.78 7.33 -2.69
C MET A 590 -19.37 8.78 -2.40
N GLU A 591 -18.14 9.02 -1.93
CA GLU A 591 -17.62 10.36 -1.62
C GLU A 591 -17.56 11.27 -2.86
N ILE A 592 -17.29 10.71 -4.04
CA ILE A 592 -17.28 11.47 -5.30
C ILE A 592 -18.68 11.72 -5.86
N GLY A 593 -19.72 11.19 -5.22
CA GLY A 593 -21.12 11.44 -5.57
C GLY A 593 -21.78 10.36 -6.42
N ALA A 594 -21.22 9.15 -6.54
CA ALA A 594 -21.97 8.06 -7.14
C ALA A 594 -23.25 7.77 -6.34
N ASP A 595 -24.31 7.34 -7.01
CA ASP A 595 -25.59 7.08 -6.37
C ASP A 595 -25.63 5.70 -5.70
N ALA A 596 -24.93 4.73 -6.29
CA ALA A 596 -24.85 3.38 -5.78
C ALA A 596 -23.58 2.67 -6.25
N LEU A 597 -23.30 1.51 -5.64
CA LEU A 597 -22.18 0.64 -5.97
C LEU A 597 -22.69 -0.79 -6.22
N LEU A 598 -22.17 -1.48 -7.24
CA LEU A 598 -22.39 -2.90 -7.42
C LEU A 598 -21.08 -3.67 -7.17
N ILE A 599 -21.03 -4.39 -6.05
CA ILE A 599 -19.82 -5.08 -5.59
C ILE A 599 -20.14 -6.54 -5.29
N ASN A 600 -19.73 -7.45 -6.19
CA ASN A 600 -19.88 -8.90 -5.96
C ASN A 600 -18.53 -9.61 -5.75
N SER A 601 -17.62 -9.54 -6.73
CA SER A 601 -16.41 -10.38 -6.71
C SER A 601 -15.55 -10.15 -5.47
N ALA A 602 -15.39 -8.90 -5.02
CA ALA A 602 -14.64 -8.57 -3.81
C ALA A 602 -15.27 -9.16 -2.54
N ILE A 603 -16.60 -9.25 -2.47
CA ILE A 603 -17.30 -9.88 -1.35
C ILE A 603 -17.19 -11.40 -1.45
N ALA A 604 -17.61 -11.97 -2.59
CA ALA A 604 -17.72 -13.40 -2.79
C ALA A 604 -16.39 -14.15 -2.71
N LEU A 605 -15.30 -13.52 -3.18
CA LEU A 605 -13.95 -14.11 -3.21
C LEU A 605 -13.09 -13.73 -2.00
N ALA A 606 -13.59 -12.93 -1.07
CA ALA A 606 -12.84 -12.60 0.14
C ALA A 606 -12.57 -13.86 0.99
N GLN A 607 -11.50 -13.83 1.78
CA GLN A 607 -11.23 -14.89 2.78
C GLN A 607 -12.40 -15.03 3.76
N ASN A 608 -13.04 -13.92 4.14
CA ASN A 608 -14.25 -13.87 4.94
C ASN A 608 -15.34 -13.02 4.25
N PRO A 609 -16.20 -13.63 3.40
CA PRO A 609 -17.22 -12.91 2.64
C PRO A 609 -18.23 -12.14 3.49
N VAL A 610 -18.66 -12.69 4.63
CA VAL A 610 -19.65 -12.04 5.50
C VAL A 610 -19.07 -10.77 6.13
N LYS A 611 -17.82 -10.84 6.61
CA LYS A 611 -17.15 -9.67 7.18
C LYS A 611 -16.88 -8.60 6.12
N MET A 612 -16.47 -9.02 4.92
CA MET A 612 -16.27 -8.10 3.80
C MET A 612 -17.58 -7.45 3.36
N ALA A 613 -18.67 -8.21 3.28
CA ALA A 613 -20.00 -7.70 2.96
C ALA A 613 -20.43 -6.60 3.95
N LYS A 614 -20.28 -6.85 5.26
CA LYS A 614 -20.56 -5.85 6.30
C LYS A 614 -19.68 -4.61 6.15
N ALA A 615 -18.39 -4.79 5.88
CA ALA A 615 -17.46 -3.68 5.70
C ALA A 615 -17.80 -2.82 4.47
N MET A 616 -18.18 -3.45 3.35
CA MET A 616 -18.63 -2.75 2.14
C MET A 616 -19.93 -1.97 2.39
N GLY A 617 -20.88 -2.55 3.13
CA GLY A 617 -22.12 -1.86 3.53
C GLY A 617 -21.83 -0.61 4.38
N LEU A 618 -20.97 -0.74 5.39
CA LEU A 618 -20.54 0.38 6.24
C LEU A 618 -19.80 1.45 5.45
N ALA A 619 -18.90 1.06 4.54
CA ALA A 619 -18.17 2.00 3.70
C ALA A 619 -19.08 2.77 2.74
N THR A 620 -20.09 2.09 2.18
CA THR A 620 -21.09 2.74 1.32
C THR A 620 -21.87 3.80 2.11
N GLN A 621 -22.29 3.48 3.33
CA GLN A 621 -22.98 4.44 4.22
C GLN A 621 -22.07 5.60 4.61
N ALA A 622 -20.85 5.31 5.08
CA ALA A 622 -19.88 6.32 5.51
C ALA A 622 -19.52 7.28 4.37
N GLY A 623 -19.27 6.76 3.17
CA GLY A 623 -18.96 7.58 1.99
C GLY A 623 -20.14 8.44 1.56
N ARG A 624 -21.39 7.94 1.66
CA ARG A 624 -22.58 8.76 1.36
C ARG A 624 -22.75 9.87 2.39
N MET A 625 -22.59 9.55 3.68
CA MET A 625 -22.63 10.55 4.76
C MET A 625 -21.56 11.63 4.54
N ALA A 626 -20.35 11.24 4.12
CA ALA A 626 -19.27 12.20 3.82
C ALA A 626 -19.60 13.09 2.62
N TYR A 627 -20.25 12.54 1.57
CA TYR A 627 -20.74 13.32 0.43
C TYR A 627 -21.81 14.33 0.87
N GLN A 628 -22.82 13.90 1.62
CA GLN A 628 -23.91 14.76 2.11
C GLN A 628 -23.43 15.83 3.09
N ALA A 629 -22.48 15.48 3.97
CA ALA A 629 -21.89 16.42 4.91
C ALA A 629 -21.13 17.55 4.21
N GLY A 630 -20.81 17.39 2.93
CA GLY A 630 -20.03 18.34 2.16
C GLY A 630 -18.57 18.31 2.62
N ARG A 631 -17.75 17.51 1.92
CA ARG A 631 -16.31 17.54 2.13
C ARG A 631 -15.79 18.98 1.98
N ILE A 632 -14.91 19.40 2.89
CA ILE A 632 -14.23 20.70 2.76
C ILE A 632 -13.59 20.84 1.37
N PRO A 633 -13.64 22.03 0.73
CA PRO A 633 -13.01 22.22 -0.57
C PRO A 633 -11.54 21.85 -0.52
N ILE A 634 -11.07 21.10 -1.52
CA ILE A 634 -9.64 20.88 -1.71
C ILE A 634 -9.04 22.24 -2.07
N LYS A 635 -8.24 22.80 -1.15
CA LYS A 635 -7.53 24.05 -1.37
C LYS A 635 -6.06 23.74 -1.58
N THR A 636 -5.43 24.48 -2.48
CA THR A 636 -3.98 24.44 -2.69
C THR A 636 -3.20 24.98 -1.47
N HIS A 637 -3.87 25.73 -0.60
CA HIS A 637 -3.29 26.38 0.58
C HIS A 637 -4.21 26.22 1.81
N ALA A 638 -3.61 26.03 2.98
CA ALA A 638 -4.35 25.99 4.25
C ALA A 638 -4.87 27.39 4.61
N ASN A 639 -6.03 27.45 5.30
CA ASN A 639 -6.57 28.68 5.85
C ASN A 639 -6.64 28.56 7.37
N ALA A 640 -6.14 29.56 8.10
CA ALA A 640 -6.13 29.52 9.55
C ALA A 640 -7.57 29.56 10.10
N SER A 641 -7.88 28.69 11.06
CA SER A 641 -9.20 28.63 11.71
C SER A 641 -9.39 29.67 12.80
N SER A 642 -8.34 30.39 13.19
CA SER A 642 -8.35 31.34 14.31
C SER A 642 -8.51 32.80 13.81
N PRO A 643 -9.31 33.64 14.48
CA PRO A 643 -9.45 35.05 14.13
C PRO A 643 -8.10 35.78 14.21
N LEU A 644 -7.83 36.66 13.23
CA LEU A 644 -6.66 37.55 13.22
C LEU A 644 -6.82 38.76 14.17
N THR A 645 -7.87 38.81 14.98
CA THR A 645 -8.04 39.82 16.03
C THR A 645 -7.25 39.40 17.25
N GLY A 646 -6.16 40.13 17.54
CA GLY A 646 -5.29 39.88 18.69
C GLY A 646 -3.87 39.41 18.34
N VAL A 647 -3.50 39.36 17.05
CA VAL A 647 -2.11 39.06 16.68
C VAL A 647 -1.23 40.27 17.03
N ILE A 648 -0.33 40.09 18.00
CA ILE A 648 0.71 41.06 18.35
C ILE A 648 1.63 41.17 17.12
N LYS A 649 1.70 42.36 16.55
CA LYS A 649 2.48 42.69 15.34
C LYS A 649 3.98 42.51 15.54
#